data_AF-A0A660PCT2-F1
#
_entry.id   AF-A0A660PCT2-F1
#
_cell.length_a   1.000
_cell.length_b   1.000
_cell.length_c   1.000
_cell.angle_alpha   90.00
_cell.angle_beta   90.00
_cell.angle_gamma   90.00
#
_symmetry.space_group_name_H-M   'P 1'
#
loop_
_entity.id
_entity.type
_entity.pdbx_description
1 polymer ?
#
loop_
_entity_poly.entity_id
_entity_poly.type
_entity_poly.pdbx_seq_one_letter_code
_entity_poly.pdbx_strand_id
1 'polypeptide(L)'
;MRLFLLPAAIMIIAVAGGYFSLHSTDNIPTAKIRKNFVNAQETMAEVMTETALLDNDSTNEETFIHYFSQLNKQQNQMFFYRFQENQLRNWSSNVLNVSPDLLKIPDGAVIEYDHNILQIFKRKTKNSFLLGVLVIRRNYYVHNKYLRGKNNLGIPENVTIDLTTEPSGQWINNLSGQPVFSLVKNKNFTENTALENLFFLLFIIGFFLFLAATFRLKNKFWILAVLGGIWLIRMLSLINEFPEGLYRLALFQPFTYSFNSWMFSLGDTLINVILILFSVLLLKRFLPEKFSFPKFILPANILLLAIVFELIFMFLKSLIFDSSLNFLFFSLTTVNANLFFALLAILILLVGFYHLSKFLLGNSLSSGNKTIYFLSGFSGGIGLFLYQILRCSHCWITGMVIGISFVLFLWILYFLRNKRPTFPFLILSIGLVSLLLASLFFFFSEKKADATKRLLIVKLANKRDFIAESLLPELGHNILSDTTVSNILFDQSVSFDKTNEYLTKKYFQGFWNNFDFQVTVCNPYDSLNVLENSEVVNCFSFFNNLRKINGIQLSDTNFYFLDNNNGRNSYLGILPFYRNGKLVRLFLEIDSKLISVKLGYPELLINGKTKDIESRNEFFYAKYKNGNLIAQLGDFAYPTIDRNYRKALGKNQFSFLKTDKYKHLIYKKDSQTVIVLTSPKNSFWEFLMEFSYLFLFGVIVGITVKISGKKDFNEWFQ
;
A
#
# COMPACT_ATOMS: atom_id res chain seq x y z
N MET A 1 0.79 -42.79 20.94
CA MET A 1 1.70 -42.77 19.78
C MET A 1 0.95 -42.71 18.44
N ARG A 2 0.10 -43.70 18.09
CA ARG A 2 -0.67 -43.72 16.80
C ARG A 2 -1.49 -42.44 16.51
N LEU A 3 -2.06 -41.83 17.55
CA LEU A 3 -2.87 -40.60 17.46
C LEU A 3 -2.11 -39.34 17.00
N PHE A 4 -0.78 -39.31 17.14
CA PHE A 4 0.04 -38.15 16.75
C PHE A 4 0.76 -38.35 15.41
N LEU A 5 0.84 -39.58 14.92
CA LEU A 5 1.54 -39.91 13.67
C LEU A 5 0.81 -39.35 12.45
N LEU A 6 -0.52 -39.45 12.40
CA LEU A 6 -1.31 -38.95 11.26
C LEU A 6 -1.24 -37.41 11.14
N PRO A 7 -1.49 -36.61 12.20
CA PRO A 7 -1.33 -35.15 12.12
C PRO A 7 0.09 -34.73 11.77
N ALA A 8 1.11 -35.39 12.35
CA ALA A 8 2.50 -35.10 12.05
C ALA A 8 2.86 -35.41 10.60
N ALA A 9 2.40 -36.55 10.06
CA ALA A 9 2.61 -36.91 8.66
C ALA A 9 1.96 -35.90 7.71
N ILE A 10 0.73 -35.45 8.00
CA ILE A 10 0.04 -34.42 7.21
C ILE A 10 0.84 -33.11 7.20
N MET A 11 1.32 -32.66 8.36
CA MET A 11 2.13 -31.44 8.45
C MET A 11 3.48 -31.58 7.72
N ILE A 12 4.15 -32.73 7.83
CA ILE A 12 5.42 -32.98 7.12
C ILE A 12 5.20 -32.98 5.60
N ILE A 13 4.16 -33.66 5.11
CA ILE A 13 3.79 -33.67 3.69
C ILE A 13 3.46 -32.26 3.21
N ALA A 14 2.73 -31.49 4.01
CA ALA A 14 2.38 -30.11 3.70
C ALA A 14 3.63 -29.21 3.60
N VAL A 15 4.55 -29.31 4.55
CA VAL A 15 5.80 -28.54 4.54
C VAL A 15 6.68 -28.94 3.36
N ALA A 16 6.89 -30.25 3.15
CA ALA A 16 7.71 -30.75 2.05
C ALA A 16 7.10 -30.36 0.70
N GLY A 17 5.79 -30.59 0.50
CA GLY A 17 5.08 -30.22 -0.71
C GLY A 17 5.07 -28.72 -0.98
N GLY A 18 4.89 -27.89 0.06
CA GLY A 18 5.00 -26.43 -0.04
C GLY A 18 6.42 -25.98 -0.42
N TYR A 19 7.45 -26.56 0.20
CA TYR A 19 8.85 -26.27 -0.12
C TYR A 19 9.19 -26.64 -1.57
N PHE A 20 8.79 -27.85 -2.01
CA PHE A 20 8.96 -28.29 -3.39
C PHE A 20 8.14 -27.47 -4.38
N SER A 21 6.96 -26.98 -4.00
CA SER A 21 6.16 -26.09 -4.87
C SER A 21 6.77 -24.70 -5.00
N LEU A 22 7.41 -24.18 -3.94
CA LEU A 22 8.09 -22.89 -3.96
C LEU A 22 9.40 -22.93 -4.75
N HIS A 23 10.09 -24.08 -4.70
CA HIS A 23 11.38 -24.28 -5.36
C HIS A 23 11.28 -25.07 -6.66
N SER A 24 10.09 -25.56 -7.02
CA SER A 24 9.85 -26.03 -8.38
C SER A 24 9.95 -24.80 -9.26
N THR A 25 10.90 -24.85 -10.18
CA THR A 25 11.00 -23.85 -11.24
C THR A 25 9.68 -23.91 -12.01
N ASP A 26 8.75 -23.00 -11.71
CA ASP A 26 7.67 -22.64 -12.63
C ASP A 26 8.37 -22.24 -13.93
N ASN A 27 8.55 -23.21 -14.81
CA ASN A 27 9.16 -23.01 -16.10
C ASN A 27 8.26 -22.03 -16.83
N ILE A 28 8.84 -20.89 -17.22
CA ILE A 28 8.19 -20.01 -18.20
C ILE A 28 7.69 -20.93 -19.32
N PRO A 29 6.41 -20.86 -19.72
CA PRO A 29 5.85 -21.77 -20.73
C PRO A 29 6.36 -21.39 -22.12
N THR A 30 7.68 -21.40 -22.30
CA THR A 30 8.43 -20.97 -23.49
C THR A 30 7.98 -21.73 -24.72
N ALA A 31 7.64 -23.02 -24.60
CA ALA A 31 7.08 -23.79 -25.70
C ALA A 31 5.72 -23.24 -26.18
N LYS A 32 4.83 -22.87 -25.24
CA LYS A 32 3.53 -22.29 -25.57
C LYS A 32 3.67 -20.88 -26.13
N ILE A 33 4.52 -20.06 -25.50
CA ILE A 33 4.80 -18.68 -25.94
C ILE A 33 5.45 -18.69 -27.34
N ARG A 34 6.42 -19.58 -27.57
CA ARG A 34 7.06 -19.77 -28.88
C ARG A 34 6.05 -20.23 -29.92
N LYS A 35 5.19 -21.19 -29.60
CA LYS A 35 4.13 -21.65 -30.51
C LYS A 35 3.19 -20.49 -30.89
N ASN A 36 2.74 -19.70 -29.92
CA ASN A 36 1.89 -18.54 -30.17
C ASN A 36 2.62 -17.48 -31.02
N PHE A 37 3.89 -17.23 -30.72
CA PHE A 37 4.72 -16.28 -31.46
C PHE A 37 4.91 -16.71 -32.91
N VAL A 38 5.30 -17.97 -33.14
CA VAL A 38 5.48 -18.54 -34.48
C VAL A 38 4.18 -18.53 -35.27
N ASN A 39 3.06 -18.96 -34.68
CA ASN A 39 1.75 -18.90 -35.35
C ASN A 39 1.40 -17.46 -35.77
N ALA A 40 1.66 -16.46 -34.91
CA ALA A 40 1.41 -15.06 -35.25
C ALA A 40 2.33 -14.56 -36.38
N GLN A 41 3.58 -15.04 -36.45
CA GLN A 41 4.48 -14.72 -37.57
C GLN A 41 4.00 -15.35 -38.88
N GLU A 42 3.51 -16.60 -38.86
CA GLU A 42 2.96 -17.28 -40.05
C GLU A 42 1.73 -16.54 -40.58
N THR A 43 0.77 -16.20 -39.69
CA THR A 43 -0.41 -15.43 -40.09
C THR A 43 -0.03 -14.05 -40.63
N MET A 44 0.93 -13.38 -40.01
CA MET A 44 1.44 -12.10 -40.52
C MET A 44 2.04 -12.24 -41.92
N ALA A 45 2.85 -13.27 -42.15
CA ALA A 45 3.47 -13.51 -43.46
C ALA A 45 2.42 -13.83 -44.56
N GLU A 46 1.39 -14.61 -44.22
CA GLU A 46 0.27 -14.93 -45.12
C GLU A 46 -0.50 -13.66 -45.52
N VAL A 47 -0.93 -12.86 -44.54
CA VAL A 47 -1.67 -11.61 -44.79
C VAL A 47 -0.81 -10.59 -45.54
N MET A 48 0.47 -10.46 -45.19
CA MET A 48 1.41 -9.60 -45.92
C MET A 48 1.60 -10.05 -47.38
N THR A 49 1.47 -11.34 -47.66
CA THR A 49 1.54 -11.88 -49.03
C THR A 49 0.28 -11.56 -49.81
N GLU A 50 -0.88 -11.84 -49.24
CA GLU A 50 -2.17 -11.57 -49.87
C GLU A 50 -2.36 -10.08 -50.15
N THR A 51 -2.08 -9.21 -49.16
CA THR A 51 -2.12 -7.76 -49.32
C THR A 51 -1.18 -7.24 -50.41
N ALA A 52 0.04 -7.80 -50.52
CA ALA A 52 1.00 -7.41 -51.54
C ALA A 52 0.59 -7.83 -52.95
N LEU A 53 -0.08 -8.98 -53.10
CA LEU A 53 -0.64 -9.42 -54.38
C LEU A 53 -1.78 -8.49 -54.81
N LEU A 54 -2.71 -8.19 -53.90
CA LEU A 54 -3.81 -7.27 -54.15
C LEU A 54 -3.32 -5.85 -54.51
N ASP A 55 -2.30 -5.34 -53.83
CA ASP A 55 -1.69 -4.03 -54.12
C ASP A 55 -1.00 -3.99 -55.50
N ASN A 56 -0.50 -5.13 -55.98
CA ASN A 56 0.18 -5.24 -57.29
C ASN A 56 -0.77 -5.42 -58.47
N ASP A 57 -1.97 -5.94 -58.22
CA ASP A 57 -3.03 -6.20 -59.21
C ASP A 57 -4.07 -5.07 -59.28
N SER A 58 -4.16 -4.22 -58.26
CA SER A 58 -5.22 -3.21 -58.17
C SER A 58 -5.06 -2.12 -59.26
N THR A 59 -5.79 -2.29 -60.36
CA THR A 59 -6.21 -1.17 -61.24
C THR A 59 -7.36 -0.37 -60.62
N ASN A 60 -7.94 -0.83 -59.50
CA ASN A 60 -9.06 -0.20 -58.80
C ASN A 60 -8.79 -0.03 -57.29
N GLU A 61 -8.43 1.18 -56.87
CA GLU A 61 -7.99 1.54 -55.51
C GLU A 61 -9.06 1.32 -54.42
N GLU A 62 -10.35 1.38 -54.79
CA GLU A 62 -11.47 1.15 -53.87
C GLU A 62 -11.50 -0.28 -53.30
N THR A 63 -11.17 -1.29 -54.13
CA THR A 63 -11.16 -2.70 -53.70
C THR A 63 -10.06 -2.98 -52.69
N PHE A 64 -8.89 -2.38 -52.88
CA PHE A 64 -7.79 -2.45 -51.93
C PHE A 64 -8.16 -1.80 -50.59
N ILE A 65 -8.73 -0.59 -50.62
CA ILE A 65 -9.16 0.12 -49.40
C ILE A 65 -10.22 -0.69 -48.63
N HIS A 66 -11.18 -1.29 -49.33
CA HIS A 66 -12.21 -2.13 -48.71
C HIS A 66 -11.60 -3.34 -47.98
N TYR A 67 -10.73 -4.12 -48.65
CA TYR A 67 -10.02 -5.24 -48.02
C TYR A 67 -9.15 -4.78 -46.84
N PHE A 68 -8.38 -3.72 -47.02
CA PHE A 68 -7.48 -3.18 -46.01
C PHE A 68 -8.21 -2.68 -44.75
N SER A 69 -9.43 -2.15 -44.92
CA SER A 69 -10.30 -1.75 -43.80
C SER A 69 -10.83 -2.94 -42.99
N GLN A 70 -10.99 -4.11 -43.61
CA GLN A 70 -11.47 -5.33 -42.94
C GLN A 70 -10.39 -5.97 -42.05
N LEU A 71 -9.10 -5.80 -42.39
CA LEU A 71 -7.97 -6.27 -41.59
C LEU A 71 -8.01 -5.74 -40.14
N ASN A 72 -8.53 -4.53 -39.94
CA ASN A 72 -8.67 -3.91 -38.61
C ASN A 72 -9.64 -4.68 -37.70
N LYS A 73 -10.70 -5.29 -38.25
CA LYS A 73 -11.76 -5.94 -37.45
C LYS A 73 -11.40 -7.35 -36.99
N GLN A 74 -10.44 -8.01 -37.64
CA GLN A 74 -10.15 -9.42 -37.41
C GLN A 74 -8.87 -9.67 -36.60
N GLN A 75 -7.94 -8.72 -36.53
CA GLN A 75 -6.60 -8.97 -36.01
C GLN A 75 -6.13 -7.92 -34.98
N ASN A 76 -6.67 -7.99 -33.76
CA ASN A 76 -6.37 -7.09 -32.62
C ASN A 76 -4.87 -6.96 -32.21
N GLN A 77 -3.97 -7.71 -32.83
CA GLN A 77 -2.55 -7.83 -32.48
C GLN A 77 -1.61 -7.49 -33.65
N MET A 78 -2.14 -7.32 -34.86
CA MET A 78 -1.39 -7.13 -36.10
C MET A 78 -1.89 -5.88 -36.82
N PHE A 79 -0.96 -5.00 -37.17
CA PHE A 79 -1.27 -3.73 -37.80
C PHE A 79 -0.51 -3.57 -39.11
N PHE A 80 -1.18 -3.01 -40.12
CA PHE A 80 -0.67 -2.93 -41.48
C PHE A 80 -0.69 -1.47 -41.92
N TYR A 81 0.37 -1.06 -42.61
CA TYR A 81 0.59 0.32 -43.06
C TYR A 81 1.14 0.30 -44.48
N ARG A 82 0.55 1.12 -45.37
CA ARG A 82 0.98 1.27 -46.77
C ARG A 82 1.61 2.63 -46.98
N PHE A 83 2.86 2.62 -47.46
CA PHE A 83 3.63 3.82 -47.80
C PHE A 83 3.78 3.94 -49.31
N GLN A 84 3.49 5.11 -49.86
CA GLN A 84 3.80 5.46 -51.25
C GLN A 84 4.61 6.75 -51.23
N GLU A 85 5.71 6.80 -51.99
CA GLU A 85 6.62 7.97 -52.02
C GLU A 85 7.10 8.41 -50.61
N ASN A 86 7.37 7.45 -49.71
CA ASN A 86 7.71 7.67 -48.30
C ASN A 86 6.63 8.38 -47.45
N GLN A 87 5.40 8.50 -47.94
CA GLN A 87 4.26 9.00 -47.19
C GLN A 87 3.29 7.88 -46.81
N LEU A 88 2.79 7.90 -45.58
CA LEU A 88 1.77 6.96 -45.12
C LEU A 88 0.43 7.30 -45.79
N ARG A 89 -0.10 6.38 -46.61
CA ARG A 89 -1.36 6.58 -47.35
C ARG A 89 -2.52 5.83 -46.73
N ASN A 90 -2.31 4.60 -46.28
CA ASN A 90 -3.34 3.76 -45.67
C ASN A 90 -2.81 3.10 -44.39
N TRP A 91 -3.63 2.99 -43.36
CA TRP A 91 -3.33 2.27 -42.12
C TRP A 91 -4.53 1.42 -41.67
N SER A 92 -4.26 0.21 -41.19
CA SER A 92 -5.31 -0.65 -40.64
C SER A 92 -5.67 -0.22 -39.22
N SER A 93 -4.79 0.46 -38.50
CA SER A 93 -5.06 0.93 -37.13
C SER A 93 -4.31 2.21 -36.78
N ASN A 94 -4.91 3.03 -35.92
CA ASN A 94 -4.33 4.25 -35.36
C ASN A 94 -3.70 4.03 -33.97
N VAL A 95 -3.53 2.77 -33.54
CA VAL A 95 -2.98 2.43 -32.23
C VAL A 95 -1.50 2.81 -32.09
N LEU A 96 -0.74 2.79 -33.17
CA LEU A 96 0.69 3.15 -33.19
C LEU A 96 0.89 4.40 -34.06
N ASN A 97 1.72 5.32 -33.57
CA ASN A 97 2.16 6.46 -34.36
C ASN A 97 3.34 6.04 -35.25
N VAL A 98 3.06 5.65 -36.50
CA VAL A 98 4.06 5.06 -37.41
C VAL A 98 4.75 6.15 -38.23
N SER A 99 6.08 6.26 -38.11
CA SER A 99 6.91 7.16 -38.93
C SER A 99 7.57 6.42 -40.10
N PRO A 100 7.95 7.13 -41.19
CA PRO A 100 8.73 6.55 -42.28
C PRO A 100 10.09 5.98 -41.84
N ASP A 101 10.62 6.37 -40.68
CA ASP A 101 11.88 5.83 -40.15
C ASP A 101 11.79 4.34 -39.81
N LEU A 102 10.59 3.81 -39.54
CA LEU A 102 10.37 2.37 -39.37
C LEU A 102 10.70 1.57 -40.64
N LEU A 103 10.66 2.21 -41.81
CA LEU A 103 11.10 1.59 -43.08
C LEU A 103 12.63 1.41 -43.14
N LYS A 104 13.42 2.00 -42.25
CA LYS A 104 14.88 1.80 -42.18
C LYS A 104 15.29 0.58 -41.34
N ILE A 105 14.41 0.10 -40.46
CA ILE A 105 14.71 -0.97 -39.48
C ILE A 105 14.72 -2.34 -40.13
N PRO A 106 15.70 -3.24 -39.95
CA PRO A 106 15.74 -4.52 -40.68
C PRO A 106 14.43 -5.32 -40.64
N ASP A 107 14.11 -6.02 -41.73
CA ASP A 107 12.93 -6.88 -41.80
C ASP A 107 13.04 -8.04 -40.79
N GLY A 108 11.95 -8.31 -40.08
CA GLY A 108 11.89 -9.30 -39.00
C GLY A 108 12.46 -8.84 -37.64
N ALA A 109 13.01 -7.63 -37.54
CA ALA A 109 13.58 -7.13 -36.28
C ALA A 109 12.51 -6.89 -35.19
N VAL A 110 12.87 -7.21 -33.94
CA VAL A 110 12.10 -6.83 -32.76
C VAL A 110 12.73 -5.62 -32.11
N ILE A 111 11.92 -4.59 -31.88
CA ILE A 111 12.37 -3.32 -31.33
C ILE A 111 11.42 -2.85 -30.22
N GLU A 112 11.95 -1.96 -29.39
CA GLU A 112 11.12 -1.10 -28.56
C GLU A 112 10.83 0.20 -29.32
N TYR A 113 9.55 0.52 -29.48
CA TYR A 113 9.10 1.73 -30.15
C TYR A 113 7.86 2.29 -29.43
N ASP A 114 7.94 3.54 -29.01
CA ASP A 114 6.91 4.22 -28.21
C ASP A 114 6.47 3.38 -26.98
N HIS A 115 7.45 2.85 -26.23
CA HIS A 115 7.26 1.97 -25.06
C HIS A 115 6.58 0.62 -25.35
N ASN A 116 6.29 0.31 -26.61
CA ASN A 116 5.75 -0.97 -27.05
C ASN A 116 6.89 -1.84 -27.59
N ILE A 117 6.80 -3.15 -27.33
CA ILE A 117 7.70 -4.12 -27.95
C ILE A 117 6.98 -4.71 -29.15
N LEU A 118 7.58 -4.56 -30.33
CA LEU A 118 6.97 -4.91 -31.60
C LEU A 118 7.96 -5.57 -32.56
N GLN A 119 7.44 -6.42 -33.44
CA GLN A 119 8.18 -7.01 -34.54
C GLN A 119 7.72 -6.41 -35.86
N ILE A 120 8.68 -6.06 -36.72
CA ILE A 120 8.43 -5.41 -38.00
C ILE A 120 8.55 -6.41 -39.16
N PHE A 121 7.61 -6.34 -40.08
CA PHE A 121 7.59 -7.08 -41.34
C PHE A 121 7.47 -6.12 -42.51
N LYS A 122 8.23 -6.34 -43.57
CA LYS A 122 8.24 -5.45 -44.74
C LYS A 122 8.03 -6.20 -46.02
N ARG A 123 7.31 -5.57 -46.95
CA ARG A 123 7.21 -6.06 -48.31
C ARG A 123 7.15 -4.91 -49.29
N LYS A 124 8.02 -4.96 -50.30
CA LYS A 124 8.01 -4.01 -51.41
C LYS A 124 7.02 -4.48 -52.47
N THR A 125 6.15 -3.59 -52.94
CA THR A 125 5.25 -3.80 -54.08
C THR A 125 5.72 -2.94 -55.26
N LYS A 126 5.00 -2.97 -56.40
CA LYS A 126 5.38 -2.23 -57.61
C LYS A 126 5.57 -0.72 -57.34
N ASN A 127 4.61 -0.11 -56.64
CA ASN A 127 4.57 1.34 -56.39
C ASN A 127 4.47 1.71 -54.89
N SER A 128 4.52 0.74 -53.96
CA SER A 128 4.35 0.99 -52.53
C SER A 128 5.27 0.12 -51.65
N PHE A 129 5.34 0.47 -50.36
CA PHE A 129 5.93 -0.35 -49.31
C PHE A 129 4.85 -0.69 -48.28
N LEU A 130 4.65 -1.99 -48.06
CA LEU A 130 3.80 -2.51 -47.01
C LEU A 130 4.64 -2.78 -45.76
N LEU A 131 4.15 -2.32 -44.62
CA LEU A 131 4.73 -2.49 -43.30
C LEU A 131 3.70 -3.20 -42.41
N GLY A 132 4.02 -4.43 -42.00
CA GLY A 132 3.29 -5.18 -41.00
C GLY A 132 3.95 -5.03 -39.63
N VAL A 133 3.16 -4.83 -38.58
CA VAL A 133 3.62 -4.67 -37.21
C VAL A 133 2.89 -5.68 -36.32
N LEU A 134 3.65 -6.59 -35.73
CA LEU A 134 3.16 -7.53 -34.73
C LEU A 134 3.46 -6.98 -33.33
N VAL A 135 2.42 -6.69 -32.54
CA VAL A 135 2.60 -6.14 -31.19
C VAL A 135 2.78 -7.27 -30.18
N ILE A 136 4.01 -7.43 -29.68
CA ILE A 136 4.41 -8.44 -28.71
C ILE A 136 3.93 -8.04 -27.31
N ARG A 137 4.20 -6.80 -26.89
CA ARG A 137 3.79 -6.26 -25.58
C ARG A 137 3.46 -4.78 -25.69
N ARG A 138 2.32 -4.37 -25.13
CA ARG A 138 1.98 -2.95 -24.95
C ARG A 138 2.33 -2.48 -23.55
N ASN A 139 3.09 -1.39 -23.44
CA ASN A 139 3.23 -0.68 -22.18
C ASN A 139 2.61 0.71 -22.33
N TYR A 140 1.86 1.12 -21.31
CA TYR A 140 1.25 2.44 -21.26
C TYR A 140 2.10 3.37 -20.41
N TYR A 141 2.22 4.63 -20.84
CA TYR A 141 2.88 5.66 -20.06
C TYR A 141 2.21 5.87 -18.67
N VAL A 142 0.87 5.78 -18.63
CA VAL A 142 0.07 5.87 -17.40
C VAL A 142 -0.43 4.49 -17.00
N HIS A 143 -0.10 4.07 -15.78
CA HIS A 143 -0.59 2.82 -15.20
C HIS A 143 -1.72 3.13 -14.23
N ASN A 144 -2.93 2.70 -14.56
CA ASN A 144 -4.08 2.86 -13.68
C ASN A 144 -5.03 1.64 -13.78
N LYS A 145 -6.16 1.69 -13.08
CA LYS A 145 -7.14 0.59 -13.07
C LYS A 145 -7.76 0.32 -14.45
N TYR A 146 -7.65 1.24 -15.40
CA TYR A 146 -8.19 1.15 -16.76
C TYR A 146 -7.13 0.84 -17.82
N LEU A 147 -5.92 1.39 -17.68
CA LEU A 147 -4.78 1.20 -18.57
C LEU A 147 -3.76 0.26 -17.92
N ARG A 148 -3.84 -1.02 -18.30
CA ARG A 148 -2.85 -2.04 -17.96
C ARG A 148 -2.21 -2.56 -19.23
N GLY A 149 -0.90 -2.80 -19.19
CA GLY A 149 -0.18 -3.38 -20.32
C GLY A 149 -0.81 -4.71 -20.71
N LYS A 150 -1.30 -4.82 -21.95
CA LYS A 150 -1.90 -6.04 -22.47
C LYS A 150 -0.87 -6.83 -23.24
N ASN A 151 -0.77 -8.12 -22.93
CA ASN A 151 0.07 -9.05 -23.65
C ASN A 151 -0.77 -9.98 -24.52
N ASN A 152 -0.32 -10.13 -25.76
CA ASN A 152 -1.02 -10.84 -26.81
C ASN A 152 -0.48 -12.27 -27.03
N LEU A 153 0.76 -12.55 -26.59
CA LEU A 153 1.41 -13.87 -26.70
C LEU A 153 1.18 -14.77 -25.49
N GLY A 154 0.44 -14.28 -24.48
CA GLY A 154 0.22 -14.98 -23.22
C GLY A 154 1.48 -15.06 -22.36
N ILE A 155 2.42 -14.11 -22.50
CA ILE A 155 3.55 -14.01 -21.56
C ILE A 155 2.99 -13.46 -20.24
N PRO A 156 3.20 -14.16 -19.11
CA PRO A 156 2.77 -13.72 -17.79
C PRO A 156 3.24 -12.30 -17.44
N GLU A 157 2.46 -11.57 -16.63
CA GLU A 157 2.81 -10.20 -16.20
C GLU A 157 4.14 -10.15 -15.40
N ASN A 158 4.52 -11.27 -14.77
CA ASN A 158 5.74 -11.43 -13.99
C ASN A 158 7.00 -11.74 -14.82
N VAL A 159 6.90 -11.72 -16.15
CA VAL A 159 8.04 -11.94 -17.04
C VAL A 159 8.33 -10.65 -17.81
N THR A 160 9.57 -10.19 -17.77
CA THR A 160 10.07 -9.08 -18.56
C THR A 160 10.70 -9.59 -19.85
N ILE A 161 10.53 -8.83 -20.92
CA ILE A 161 11.19 -9.11 -22.20
C ILE A 161 12.46 -8.30 -22.23
N ASP A 162 13.59 -8.98 -22.42
CA ASP A 162 14.90 -8.36 -22.56
C ASP A 162 15.35 -8.50 -24.03
N LEU A 163 15.63 -7.36 -24.65
CA LEU A 163 16.08 -7.24 -26.04
C LEU A 163 17.60 -7.13 -26.15
N THR A 164 18.33 -7.17 -25.03
CA THR A 164 19.79 -7.11 -25.04
C THR A 164 20.41 -8.40 -25.57
N THR A 165 21.62 -8.27 -26.13
CA THR A 165 22.38 -9.37 -26.73
C THR A 165 23.03 -10.30 -25.71
N GLU A 166 23.03 -9.92 -24.42
CA GLU A 166 23.61 -10.71 -23.34
C GLU A 166 22.50 -11.47 -22.57
N PRO A 167 22.64 -12.79 -22.36
CA PRO A 167 21.55 -13.61 -21.85
C PRO A 167 21.32 -13.40 -20.35
N SER A 168 20.24 -12.69 -20.01
CA SER A 168 19.71 -12.63 -18.65
C SER A 168 18.56 -13.63 -18.40
N GLY A 169 18.07 -14.32 -19.46
CA GLY A 169 16.88 -15.18 -19.41
C GLY A 169 16.78 -16.25 -20.52
N GLN A 170 15.58 -16.84 -20.68
CA GLN A 170 15.31 -17.92 -21.66
C GLN A 170 14.94 -17.35 -23.04
N TRP A 171 15.62 -17.79 -24.11
CA TRP A 171 15.41 -17.29 -25.47
C TRP A 171 14.10 -17.76 -26.12
N ILE A 172 13.48 -16.85 -26.87
CA ILE A 172 12.44 -17.15 -27.85
C ILE A 172 13.00 -16.96 -29.25
N ASN A 173 12.88 -18.02 -30.07
CA ASN A 173 13.41 -18.05 -31.43
C ASN A 173 12.30 -17.79 -32.46
N ASN A 174 12.64 -17.16 -33.58
CA ASN A 174 11.74 -16.97 -34.72
C ASN A 174 11.52 -18.28 -35.52
N LEU A 175 10.68 -18.18 -36.57
CA LEU A 175 10.49 -19.20 -37.61
C LEU A 175 11.80 -19.79 -38.16
N SER A 176 12.82 -18.95 -38.37
CA SER A 176 14.14 -19.34 -38.91
C SER A 176 15.09 -19.94 -37.87
N GLY A 177 14.65 -20.10 -36.61
CA GLY A 177 15.44 -20.66 -35.51
C GLY A 177 16.42 -19.68 -34.85
N GLN A 178 16.45 -18.41 -35.26
CA GLN A 178 17.31 -17.37 -34.68
C GLN A 178 16.71 -16.79 -33.39
N PRO A 179 17.52 -16.50 -32.36
CA PRO A 179 17.07 -15.88 -31.13
C PRO A 179 16.63 -14.43 -31.36
N VAL A 180 15.47 -14.04 -30.83
CA VAL A 180 14.87 -12.72 -31.09
C VAL A 180 14.78 -11.87 -29.83
N PHE A 181 14.36 -12.45 -28.71
CA PHE A 181 14.30 -11.80 -27.41
C PHE A 181 14.37 -12.86 -26.31
N SER A 182 14.77 -12.44 -25.10
CA SER A 182 14.84 -13.32 -23.94
C SER A 182 13.75 -12.98 -22.92
N LEU A 183 13.27 -14.01 -22.22
CA LEU A 183 12.27 -13.92 -21.18
C LEU A 183 12.94 -14.05 -19.81
N VAL A 184 12.81 -13.01 -19.01
CA VAL A 184 13.41 -12.91 -17.68
C VAL A 184 12.31 -12.93 -16.62
N LYS A 185 12.39 -13.86 -15.67
CA LYS A 185 11.41 -13.94 -14.59
C LYS A 185 11.68 -12.84 -13.57
N ASN A 186 10.67 -12.04 -13.27
CA ASN A 186 10.71 -11.14 -12.14
C ASN A 186 10.62 -11.96 -10.84
N LYS A 187 11.63 -11.84 -9.96
CA LYS A 187 11.78 -12.66 -8.75
C LYS A 187 10.60 -12.53 -7.76
N ASN A 188 9.72 -11.55 -7.94
CA ASN A 188 8.72 -11.15 -6.95
C ASN A 188 7.30 -11.66 -7.19
N PHE A 189 7.04 -12.56 -8.16
CA PHE A 189 5.69 -13.08 -8.42
C PHE A 189 5.69 -14.58 -8.74
N THR A 190 5.01 -15.39 -7.92
CA THR A 190 4.76 -16.82 -8.13
C THR A 190 3.29 -17.05 -8.55
N GLU A 191 3.07 -17.84 -9.60
CA GLU A 191 1.72 -18.10 -10.17
C GLU A 191 1.05 -19.36 -9.59
N ASN A 192 1.80 -20.28 -8.97
CA ASN A 192 1.27 -21.55 -8.46
C ASN A 192 0.53 -21.45 -7.11
N THR A 193 -0.33 -20.44 -7.00
CA THR A 193 -1.13 -20.12 -5.80
C THR A 193 -2.02 -21.28 -5.34
N ALA A 194 -2.52 -22.12 -6.25
CA ALA A 194 -3.47 -23.18 -5.89
C ALA A 194 -2.83 -24.35 -5.11
N LEU A 195 -1.65 -24.82 -5.54
CA LEU A 195 -0.92 -25.89 -4.85
C LEU A 195 -0.33 -25.40 -3.52
N GLU A 196 0.21 -24.17 -3.52
CA GLU A 196 0.66 -23.51 -2.29
C GLU A 196 -0.49 -23.38 -1.28
N ASN A 197 -1.67 -22.94 -1.72
CA ASN A 197 -2.87 -22.86 -0.88
C ASN A 197 -3.34 -24.23 -0.38
N LEU A 198 -3.24 -25.28 -1.20
CA LEU A 198 -3.59 -26.65 -0.80
C LEU A 198 -2.65 -27.17 0.28
N PHE A 199 -1.33 -27.05 0.10
CA PHE A 199 -0.35 -27.46 1.10
C PHE A 199 -0.50 -26.64 2.38
N PHE A 200 -0.80 -25.35 2.27
CA PHE A 200 -1.12 -24.52 3.43
C PHE A 200 -2.38 -25.01 4.16
N LEU A 201 -3.45 -25.34 3.45
CA LEU A 201 -4.68 -25.87 4.03
C LEU A 201 -4.43 -27.22 4.72
N LEU A 202 -3.63 -28.11 4.12
CA LEU A 202 -3.21 -29.37 4.75
C LEU A 202 -2.40 -29.12 6.02
N PHE A 203 -1.49 -28.13 6.02
CA PHE A 203 -0.75 -27.75 7.22
C PHE A 203 -1.69 -27.29 8.35
N ILE A 204 -2.66 -26.43 8.04
CA ILE A 204 -3.66 -25.97 9.02
C ILE A 204 -4.46 -27.16 9.58
N ILE A 205 -4.95 -28.05 8.73
CA ILE A 205 -5.71 -29.24 9.16
C ILE A 205 -4.84 -30.13 10.04
N GLY A 206 -3.61 -30.43 9.62
CA GLY A 206 -2.66 -31.22 10.39
C GLY A 206 -2.36 -30.58 11.76
N PHE A 207 -2.22 -29.26 11.82
CA PHE A 207 -2.01 -28.52 13.05
C PHE A 207 -3.22 -28.60 14.00
N PHE A 208 -4.44 -28.38 13.52
CA PHE A 208 -5.65 -28.51 14.36
C PHE A 208 -5.89 -29.95 14.81
N LEU A 209 -5.64 -30.94 13.96
CA LEU A 209 -5.70 -32.35 14.34
C LEU A 209 -4.65 -32.70 15.40
N PHE A 210 -3.44 -32.13 15.30
CA PHE A 210 -2.40 -32.27 16.31
C PHE A 210 -2.87 -31.69 17.64
N LEU A 211 -3.38 -30.46 17.65
CA LEU A 211 -3.96 -29.84 18.85
C LEU A 211 -5.09 -30.69 19.44
N ALA A 212 -6.00 -31.22 18.62
CA ALA A 212 -7.07 -32.11 19.08
C ALA A 212 -6.54 -33.42 19.68
N ALA A 213 -5.48 -34.01 19.10
CA ALA A 213 -4.85 -35.22 19.61
C ALA A 213 -4.19 -35.00 20.98
N THR A 214 -3.64 -33.81 21.26
CA THR A 214 -3.05 -33.48 22.57
C THR A 214 -4.07 -33.54 23.70
N PHE A 215 -5.33 -33.22 23.42
CA PHE A 215 -6.39 -33.37 24.40
C PHE A 215 -6.57 -34.83 24.80
N ARG A 216 -6.17 -35.84 24.02
CA ARG A 216 -6.28 -37.25 24.45
C ARG A 216 -5.18 -37.71 25.42
N LEU A 217 -4.18 -36.87 25.72
CA LEU A 217 -3.11 -37.19 26.66
C LEU A 217 -3.64 -37.25 28.10
N LYS A 218 -3.24 -38.28 28.83
CA LYS A 218 -3.53 -38.44 30.27
C LYS A 218 -2.34 -38.11 31.18
N ASN A 219 -1.11 -38.22 30.65
CA ASN A 219 0.10 -38.06 31.44
C ASN A 219 0.55 -36.58 31.49
N LYS A 220 0.76 -36.10 32.71
CA LYS A 220 1.18 -34.75 33.09
C LYS A 220 2.45 -34.28 32.40
N PHE A 221 3.46 -35.15 32.30
CA PHE A 221 4.74 -34.82 31.70
C PHE A 221 4.60 -34.50 30.21
N TRP A 222 3.84 -35.32 29.48
CA TRP A 222 3.64 -35.14 28.04
C TRP A 222 2.84 -33.87 27.71
N ILE A 223 1.94 -33.43 28.58
CA ILE A 223 1.20 -32.17 28.41
C ILE A 223 2.15 -30.97 28.52
N LEU A 224 3.01 -30.95 29.54
CA LEU A 224 4.02 -29.88 29.70
C LEU A 224 5.04 -29.89 28.55
N ALA A 225 5.46 -31.08 28.11
CA ALA A 225 6.36 -31.23 26.96
C ALA A 225 5.70 -30.71 25.66
N VAL A 226 4.40 -30.97 25.45
CA VAL A 226 3.65 -30.43 24.31
C VAL A 226 3.53 -28.91 24.37
N LEU A 227 3.20 -28.34 25.54
CA LEU A 227 3.13 -26.88 25.72
C LEU A 227 4.48 -26.22 25.42
N GLY A 228 5.55 -26.73 26.02
CA GLY A 228 6.91 -26.25 25.77
C GLY A 228 7.32 -26.40 24.32
N GLY A 229 7.03 -27.56 23.71
CA GLY A 229 7.33 -27.83 22.31
C GLY A 229 6.60 -26.91 21.34
N ILE A 230 5.30 -26.66 21.54
CA ILE A 230 4.50 -25.76 20.69
C ILE A 230 5.06 -24.33 20.75
N TRP A 231 5.37 -23.83 21.94
CA TRP A 231 5.95 -22.49 22.09
C TRP A 231 7.37 -22.40 21.55
N LEU A 232 8.18 -23.45 21.70
CA LEU A 232 9.52 -23.54 21.11
C LEU A 232 9.45 -23.52 19.58
N ILE A 233 8.57 -24.34 18.98
CA ILE A 233 8.32 -24.34 17.53
C ILE A 233 7.83 -22.96 17.08
N ARG A 234 6.94 -22.32 17.84
CA ARG A 234 6.45 -20.98 17.50
C ARG A 234 7.56 -19.93 17.53
N MET A 235 8.47 -19.98 18.50
CA MET A 235 9.63 -19.08 18.56
C MET A 235 10.58 -19.30 17.37
N LEU A 236 10.87 -20.56 17.03
CA LEU A 236 11.68 -20.89 15.85
C LEU A 236 11.01 -20.44 14.54
N SER A 237 9.68 -20.58 14.46
CA SER A 237 8.86 -20.12 13.33
C SER A 237 8.95 -18.61 13.13
N LEU A 238 8.91 -17.82 14.20
CA LEU A 238 9.01 -16.35 14.14
C LEU A 238 10.41 -15.88 13.75
N ILE A 239 11.48 -16.53 14.25
CA ILE A 239 12.87 -16.13 13.95
C ILE A 239 13.25 -16.46 12.50
N ASN A 240 12.77 -17.60 11.99
CA ASN A 240 13.15 -18.11 10.67
C ASN A 240 12.10 -17.82 9.59
N GLU A 241 11.03 -17.08 9.90
CA GLU A 241 9.87 -16.87 9.01
C GLU A 241 9.35 -18.19 8.40
N PHE A 242 9.32 -19.23 9.22
CA PHE A 242 8.97 -20.58 8.80
C PHE A 242 7.50 -20.91 9.10
N PRO A 243 6.76 -21.52 8.16
CA PRO A 243 7.13 -21.83 6.78
C PRO A 243 7.03 -20.61 5.85
N GLU A 244 7.96 -20.47 4.91
CA GLU A 244 8.09 -19.29 4.03
C GLU A 244 6.79 -18.96 3.27
N GLY A 245 6.07 -19.97 2.77
CA GLY A 245 4.79 -19.78 2.07
C GLY A 245 3.72 -19.09 2.91
N LEU A 246 3.74 -19.30 4.25
CA LEU A 246 2.83 -18.61 5.18
C LEU A 246 3.10 -17.11 5.20
N TYR A 247 4.39 -16.74 5.30
CA TYR A 247 4.81 -15.36 5.45
C TYR A 247 4.65 -14.55 4.16
N ARG A 248 4.50 -15.20 3.00
CA ARG A 248 4.13 -14.53 1.73
C ARG A 248 2.67 -14.03 1.69
N LEU A 249 1.77 -14.60 2.50
CA LEU A 249 0.37 -14.20 2.51
C LEU A 249 0.20 -12.78 3.04
N ALA A 250 -0.73 -12.01 2.46
CA ALA A 250 -1.00 -10.62 2.85
C ALA A 250 -1.33 -10.43 4.35
N LEU A 251 -1.87 -11.46 5.01
CA LEU A 251 -2.17 -11.44 6.45
C LEU A 251 -0.91 -11.49 7.33
N PHE A 252 0.17 -12.11 6.84
CA PHE A 252 1.45 -12.25 7.52
C PHE A 252 2.44 -11.14 7.14
N GLN A 253 2.03 -10.24 6.25
CA GLN A 253 2.79 -9.04 5.90
C GLN A 253 2.57 -7.94 6.94
N PRO A 254 3.62 -7.18 7.32
CA PRO A 254 3.55 -6.17 8.38
C PRO A 254 2.75 -4.91 7.99
N PHE A 255 2.32 -4.79 6.73
CA PHE A 255 1.59 -3.62 6.21
C PHE A 255 0.23 -3.38 6.90
N THR A 256 -0.44 -4.44 7.32
CA THR A 256 -1.78 -4.35 7.92
C THR A 256 -1.72 -4.00 9.41
N TYR A 257 -0.81 -4.63 10.13
CA TYR A 257 -0.57 -4.45 11.55
C TYR A 257 0.81 -4.97 11.91
N SER A 258 1.55 -4.21 12.71
CA SER A 258 2.81 -4.63 13.31
C SER A 258 2.98 -3.93 14.66
N PHE A 259 3.35 -4.67 15.69
CA PHE A 259 3.53 -4.11 17.04
C PHE A 259 4.93 -4.33 17.58
N ASN A 260 5.40 -5.58 17.57
CA ASN A 260 6.72 -5.95 18.06
C ASN A 260 7.19 -7.26 17.39
N SER A 261 8.38 -7.73 17.75
CA SER A 261 8.96 -8.97 17.21
C SER A 261 8.12 -10.23 17.47
N TRP A 262 7.18 -10.20 18.42
CA TRP A 262 6.28 -11.32 18.71
C TRP A 262 4.97 -11.26 17.92
N MET A 263 4.51 -10.04 17.62
CA MET A 263 3.32 -9.70 16.82
C MET A 263 3.76 -8.89 15.60
N PHE A 264 4.53 -9.52 14.73
CA PHE A 264 5.09 -8.88 13.54
C PHE A 264 4.01 -8.57 12.50
N SER A 265 2.95 -9.39 12.46
CA SER A 265 1.82 -9.29 11.54
C SER A 265 0.47 -9.59 12.22
N LEU A 266 -0.64 -9.33 11.51
CA LEU A 266 -1.98 -9.72 11.97
C LEU A 266 -2.15 -11.26 12.01
N GLY A 267 -1.55 -11.97 11.05
CA GLY A 267 -1.54 -13.43 11.01
C GLY A 267 -0.78 -14.03 12.18
N ASP A 268 0.39 -13.47 12.50
CA ASP A 268 1.16 -13.90 13.67
C ASP A 268 0.40 -13.70 14.98
N THR A 269 -0.31 -12.58 15.06
CA THR A 269 -1.17 -12.24 16.20
C THR A 269 -2.27 -13.26 16.38
N LEU A 270 -2.96 -13.66 15.31
CA LEU A 270 -3.99 -14.70 15.36
C LEU A 270 -3.45 -16.03 15.85
N ILE A 271 -2.31 -16.49 15.33
CA ILE A 271 -1.67 -17.73 15.77
C ILE A 271 -1.34 -17.65 17.25
N ASN A 272 -0.71 -16.57 17.70
CA ASN A 272 -0.31 -16.40 19.10
C ASN A 272 -1.53 -16.44 20.03
N VAL A 273 -2.60 -15.74 19.67
CA VAL A 273 -3.83 -15.69 20.46
C VAL A 273 -4.53 -17.06 20.51
N ILE A 274 -4.56 -17.81 19.41
CA ILE A 274 -5.07 -19.19 19.37
C ILE A 274 -4.23 -20.10 20.27
N LEU A 275 -2.90 -19.99 20.21
CA LEU A 275 -1.98 -20.76 21.04
C LEU A 275 -2.12 -20.43 22.54
N ILE A 276 -2.36 -19.17 22.89
CA ILE A 276 -2.66 -18.74 24.27
C ILE A 276 -3.97 -19.39 24.73
N LEU A 277 -5.06 -19.30 23.96
CA LEU A 277 -6.33 -19.93 24.31
C LEU A 277 -6.15 -21.44 24.48
N PHE A 278 -5.50 -22.10 23.52
CA PHE A 278 -5.20 -23.52 23.58
C PHE A 278 -4.42 -23.88 24.85
N SER A 279 -3.40 -23.10 25.20
CA SER A 279 -2.59 -23.31 26.41
C SER A 279 -3.45 -23.22 27.68
N VAL A 280 -4.33 -22.21 27.77
CA VAL A 280 -5.26 -22.04 28.89
C VAL A 280 -6.24 -23.21 29.00
N LEU A 281 -6.81 -23.67 27.89
CA LEU A 281 -7.75 -24.80 27.86
C LEU A 281 -7.08 -26.12 28.26
N LEU A 282 -5.85 -26.35 27.79
CA LEU A 282 -5.08 -27.54 28.11
C LEU A 282 -4.64 -27.57 29.58
N LEU A 283 -4.18 -26.43 30.12
CA LEU A 283 -3.86 -26.28 31.56
C LEU A 283 -5.09 -26.48 32.44
N LYS A 284 -6.26 -25.98 32.01
CA LYS A 284 -7.52 -26.18 32.74
C LYS A 284 -7.93 -27.66 32.78
N ARG A 285 -7.70 -28.42 31.71
CA ARG A 285 -7.95 -29.87 31.68
C ARG A 285 -6.97 -30.65 32.57
N PHE A 286 -5.74 -30.16 32.67
CA PHE A 286 -4.68 -30.78 33.47
C PHE A 286 -4.98 -30.77 34.97
N LEU A 287 -5.68 -29.76 35.48
CA LEU A 287 -6.07 -29.67 36.88
C LEU A 287 -7.51 -30.17 37.08
N PRO A 288 -7.79 -30.96 38.14
CA PRO A 288 -9.14 -31.44 38.39
C PRO A 288 -10.11 -30.26 38.55
N GLU A 289 -11.37 -30.40 38.14
CA GLU A 289 -12.37 -29.32 38.24
C GLU A 289 -12.55 -28.77 39.67
N LYS A 290 -12.19 -29.56 40.69
CA LYS A 290 -12.22 -29.18 42.11
C LYS A 290 -10.93 -28.55 42.62
N PHE A 291 -9.89 -28.39 41.78
CA PHE A 291 -8.63 -27.79 42.18
C PHE A 291 -8.86 -26.34 42.61
N SER A 292 -8.45 -26.01 43.83
CA SER A 292 -8.49 -24.66 44.37
C SER A 292 -7.11 -24.22 44.79
N PHE A 293 -6.69 -23.05 44.34
CA PHE A 293 -5.58 -22.37 44.97
C PHE A 293 -5.94 -22.03 46.42
N PRO A 294 -5.00 -22.14 47.37
CA PRO A 294 -5.23 -21.71 48.75
C PRO A 294 -5.50 -20.19 48.80
N LYS A 295 -6.35 -19.77 49.74
CA LYS A 295 -6.88 -18.39 49.81
C LYS A 295 -5.79 -17.32 49.92
N PHE A 296 -4.61 -17.63 50.47
CA PHE A 296 -3.50 -16.68 50.57
C PHE A 296 -2.87 -16.32 49.22
N ILE A 297 -3.06 -17.13 48.17
CA ILE A 297 -2.57 -16.87 46.80
C ILE A 297 -3.57 -15.98 46.03
N LEU A 298 -4.78 -15.77 46.55
CA LEU A 298 -5.83 -14.99 45.89
C LEU A 298 -5.37 -13.58 45.47
N PRO A 299 -4.66 -12.80 46.31
CA PRO A 299 -4.14 -11.49 45.91
C PRO A 299 -3.17 -11.57 44.72
N ALA A 300 -2.29 -12.59 44.70
CA ALA A 300 -1.37 -12.81 43.59
C ALA A 300 -2.09 -13.18 42.30
N ASN A 301 -3.16 -13.99 42.38
CA ASN A 301 -3.99 -14.33 41.21
C ASN A 301 -4.79 -13.12 40.69
N ILE A 302 -5.31 -12.27 41.58
CA ILE A 302 -5.97 -11.02 41.20
C ILE A 302 -4.98 -10.07 40.52
N LEU A 303 -3.78 -9.94 41.08
CA LEU A 303 -2.70 -9.15 40.49
C LEU A 303 -2.33 -9.68 39.11
N LEU A 304 -2.17 -11.00 38.96
CA LEU A 304 -1.90 -11.63 37.66
C LEU A 304 -3.03 -11.33 36.66
N LEU A 305 -4.29 -11.42 37.08
CA LEU A 305 -5.43 -11.08 36.21
C LEU A 305 -5.46 -9.61 35.83
N ALA A 306 -5.14 -8.71 36.75
CA ALA A 306 -5.02 -7.27 36.46
C ALA A 306 -3.89 -7.01 35.45
N ILE A 307 -2.73 -7.65 35.62
CA ILE A 307 -1.62 -7.56 34.66
C ILE A 307 -2.04 -8.07 33.29
N VAL A 308 -2.66 -9.25 33.20
CA VAL A 308 -3.12 -9.81 31.93
C VAL A 308 -4.19 -8.91 31.29
N PHE A 309 -5.08 -8.31 32.09
CA PHE A 309 -6.08 -7.38 31.60
C PHE A 309 -5.45 -6.10 31.00
N GLU A 310 -4.42 -5.55 31.66
CA GLU A 310 -3.65 -4.42 31.13
C GLU A 310 -2.91 -4.80 29.83
N LEU A 311 -2.35 -6.02 29.74
CA LEU A 311 -1.74 -6.51 28.50
C LEU A 311 -2.77 -6.59 27.35
N ILE A 312 -3.97 -7.08 27.62
CA ILE A 312 -5.07 -7.12 26.64
C ILE A 312 -5.47 -5.68 26.23
N PHE A 313 -5.54 -4.76 27.19
CA PHE A 313 -5.83 -3.36 26.91
C PHE A 313 -4.75 -2.71 26.03
N MET A 314 -3.47 -2.95 26.31
CA MET A 314 -2.37 -2.46 25.49
C MET A 314 -2.41 -3.06 24.08
N PHE A 315 -2.74 -4.34 23.96
CA PHE A 315 -2.95 -4.98 22.67
C PHE A 315 -4.10 -4.32 21.88
N LEU A 316 -5.25 -4.09 22.51
CA LEU A 316 -6.38 -3.40 21.88
C LEU A 316 -6.00 -2.01 21.39
N LYS A 317 -5.31 -1.23 22.22
CA LYS A 317 -4.80 0.10 21.86
C LYS A 317 -3.87 0.02 20.64
N SER A 318 -2.91 -0.92 20.64
CA SER A 318 -1.98 -1.10 19.53
C SER A 318 -2.70 -1.51 18.26
N LEU A 319 -3.60 -2.49 18.34
CA LEU A 319 -4.35 -2.97 17.18
C LEU A 319 -5.14 -1.84 16.51
N ILE A 320 -5.64 -0.88 17.27
CA ILE A 320 -6.29 0.31 16.71
C ILE A 320 -5.25 1.31 16.18
N PHE A 321 -4.26 1.70 16.99
CA PHE A 321 -3.36 2.82 16.70
C PHE A 321 -2.28 2.49 15.65
N ASP A 322 -1.67 1.30 15.74
CA ASP A 322 -0.52 0.86 14.94
C ASP A 322 -0.90 0.08 13.68
N SER A 323 -2.19 -0.22 13.49
CA SER A 323 -2.66 -0.86 12.25
C SER A 323 -2.96 0.16 11.15
N SER A 324 -3.06 -0.29 9.90
CA SER A 324 -3.69 0.49 8.82
C SER A 324 -5.21 0.33 8.76
N LEU A 325 -5.80 -0.47 9.67
CA LEU A 325 -7.24 -0.75 9.69
C LEU A 325 -8.06 0.46 10.13
N ASN A 326 -9.23 0.62 9.51
CA ASN A 326 -10.25 1.56 9.94
C ASN A 326 -11.28 0.82 10.79
N PHE A 327 -11.36 1.14 12.09
CA PHE A 327 -12.31 0.55 13.02
C PHE A 327 -13.65 1.32 13.09
N LEU A 328 -13.82 2.37 12.27
CA LEU A 328 -15.06 3.13 12.15
C LEU A 328 -16.04 2.42 11.18
N PHE A 329 -17.00 1.69 11.72
CA PHE A 329 -17.93 0.82 10.97
C PHE A 329 -19.04 1.55 10.17
N PHE A 330 -19.05 2.89 10.12
CA PHE A 330 -20.13 3.63 9.46
C PHE A 330 -20.06 3.58 7.92
N SER A 331 -18.91 3.25 7.33
CA SER A 331 -18.76 3.07 5.90
C SER A 331 -18.80 1.58 5.54
N LEU A 332 -19.96 1.10 5.09
CA LEU A 332 -20.20 -0.31 4.71
C LEU A 332 -19.21 -0.85 3.66
N THR A 333 -18.55 0.04 2.91
CA THR A 333 -17.53 -0.27 1.90
C THR A 333 -16.16 -0.61 2.48
N THR A 334 -15.94 -0.49 3.79
CA THR A 334 -14.62 -0.70 4.44
C THR A 334 -14.46 -2.03 5.16
N VAL A 335 -15.48 -2.90 5.16
CA VAL A 335 -15.40 -4.24 5.77
C VAL A 335 -14.48 -5.12 4.91
N ASN A 336 -13.21 -5.17 5.28
CA ASN A 336 -12.20 -6.04 4.69
C ASN A 336 -12.00 -7.30 5.58
N ALA A 337 -11.58 -8.42 4.99
CA ALA A 337 -11.25 -9.66 5.71
C ALA A 337 -10.28 -9.43 6.88
N ASN A 338 -9.34 -8.48 6.74
CA ASN A 338 -8.40 -8.13 7.81
C ASN A 338 -9.09 -7.56 9.06
N LEU A 339 -10.18 -6.78 8.89
CA LEU A 339 -10.95 -6.26 10.03
C LEU A 339 -11.66 -7.41 10.77
N PHE A 340 -12.21 -8.37 10.03
CA PHE A 340 -12.80 -9.58 10.62
C PHE A 340 -11.76 -10.37 11.43
N PHE A 341 -10.56 -10.58 10.88
CA PHE A 341 -9.47 -11.26 11.57
C PHE A 341 -9.00 -10.51 12.83
N ALA A 342 -8.94 -9.18 12.78
CA ALA A 342 -8.64 -8.36 13.95
C ALA A 342 -9.70 -8.53 15.06
N LEU A 343 -10.99 -8.48 14.71
CA LEU A 343 -12.08 -8.72 15.67
C LEU A 343 -12.08 -10.14 16.21
N LEU A 344 -11.76 -11.13 15.38
CA LEU A 344 -11.61 -12.52 15.79
C LEU A 344 -10.46 -12.69 16.79
N ALA A 345 -9.32 -12.04 16.58
CA ALA A 345 -8.19 -12.06 17.52
C ALA A 345 -8.60 -11.48 18.89
N ILE A 346 -9.31 -10.34 18.90
CA ILE A 346 -9.84 -9.75 20.14
C ILE A 346 -10.77 -10.74 20.85
N LEU A 347 -11.67 -11.36 20.10
CA LEU A 347 -12.62 -12.31 20.65
C LEU A 347 -11.93 -13.51 21.31
N ILE A 348 -10.97 -14.12 20.62
CA ILE A 348 -10.23 -15.28 21.14
C ILE A 348 -9.44 -14.89 22.40
N LEU A 349 -8.86 -13.68 22.45
CA LEU A 349 -8.22 -13.15 23.66
C LEU A 349 -9.20 -13.00 24.83
N LEU A 350 -10.38 -12.41 24.60
CA LEU A 350 -11.39 -12.23 25.63
C LEU A 350 -11.93 -13.58 26.16
N VAL A 351 -12.13 -14.55 25.26
CA VAL A 351 -12.52 -15.92 25.63
C VAL A 351 -11.40 -16.62 26.41
N GLY A 352 -10.14 -16.45 26.00
CA GLY A 352 -8.97 -16.94 26.72
C GLY A 352 -8.88 -16.36 28.13
N PHE A 353 -9.09 -15.05 28.27
CA PHE A 353 -9.10 -14.35 29.55
C PHE A 353 -10.27 -14.78 30.45
N TYR A 354 -11.46 -15.02 29.88
CA TYR A 354 -12.59 -15.61 30.61
C TYR A 354 -12.23 -17.00 31.18
N HIS A 355 -11.62 -17.87 30.37
CA HIS A 355 -11.22 -19.18 30.84
C HIS A 355 -10.08 -19.13 31.86
N LEU A 356 -9.09 -18.25 31.66
CA LEU A 356 -7.98 -18.03 32.58
C LEU A 356 -8.47 -17.50 33.93
N SER A 357 -9.39 -16.53 33.93
CA SER A 357 -9.98 -16.00 35.16
C SER A 357 -10.80 -17.04 35.91
N LYS A 358 -11.62 -17.84 35.22
CA LYS A 358 -12.31 -18.97 35.85
C LYS A 358 -11.33 -19.99 36.46
N PHE A 359 -10.21 -20.23 35.79
CA PHE A 359 -9.16 -21.13 36.25
C PHE A 359 -8.41 -20.60 37.48
N LEU A 360 -7.89 -19.37 37.43
CA LEU A 360 -7.11 -18.76 38.51
C LEU A 360 -7.94 -18.44 39.75
N LEU A 361 -9.18 -17.99 39.56
CA LEU A 361 -10.08 -17.69 40.68
C LEU A 361 -10.61 -18.99 41.31
N GLY A 362 -10.63 -20.10 40.54
CA GLY A 362 -10.82 -21.48 40.98
C GLY A 362 -11.97 -21.66 41.97
N ASN A 363 -11.96 -22.69 42.83
CA ASN A 363 -12.88 -22.76 43.97
C ASN A 363 -12.49 -21.87 45.17
N SER A 364 -11.40 -21.10 45.07
CA SER A 364 -10.94 -20.21 46.15
C SER A 364 -11.96 -19.10 46.50
N LEU A 365 -12.71 -18.66 45.48
CA LEU A 365 -13.84 -17.75 45.59
C LEU A 365 -15.21 -18.48 45.58
N SER A 366 -15.25 -19.81 45.80
CA SER A 366 -16.49 -20.60 45.78
C SER A 366 -17.38 -20.41 47.01
N SER A 367 -16.99 -19.58 47.99
CA SER A 367 -17.83 -19.31 49.17
C SER A 367 -19.14 -18.57 48.85
N GLY A 368 -19.42 -18.28 47.58
CA GLY A 368 -20.64 -17.58 47.15
C GLY A 368 -20.71 -16.10 47.56
N ASN A 369 -19.71 -15.62 48.31
CA ASN A 369 -19.72 -14.30 48.92
C ASN A 369 -19.41 -13.21 47.87
N LYS A 370 -20.45 -12.47 47.48
CA LYS A 370 -20.40 -11.32 46.56
C LYS A 370 -19.35 -10.30 46.96
N THR A 371 -19.19 -10.09 48.26
CA THR A 371 -18.30 -9.08 48.83
C THR A 371 -16.84 -9.37 48.49
N ILE A 372 -16.42 -10.64 48.45
CA ILE A 372 -15.02 -10.98 48.15
C ILE A 372 -14.70 -10.72 46.67
N TYR A 373 -15.61 -11.07 45.74
CA TYR A 373 -15.44 -10.73 44.32
C TYR A 373 -15.41 -9.21 44.11
N PHE A 374 -16.33 -8.48 44.75
CA PHE A 374 -16.38 -7.03 44.64
C PHE A 374 -15.11 -6.36 45.18
N LEU A 375 -14.67 -6.72 46.39
CA LEU A 375 -13.44 -6.18 46.99
C LEU A 375 -12.21 -6.55 46.17
N SER A 376 -12.13 -7.77 45.63
CA SER A 376 -11.03 -8.17 44.74
C SER A 376 -11.00 -7.41 43.41
N GLY A 377 -12.18 -7.15 42.84
CA GLY A 377 -12.30 -6.34 41.62
C GLY A 377 -11.93 -4.90 41.90
N PHE A 378 -12.39 -4.37 43.04
CA PHE A 378 -12.12 -3.00 43.44
C PHE A 378 -10.63 -2.78 43.73
N SER A 379 -9.98 -3.70 44.44
CA SER A 379 -8.53 -3.60 44.71
C SER A 379 -7.71 -3.70 43.43
N GLY A 380 -8.02 -4.64 42.53
CA GLY A 380 -7.37 -4.75 41.22
C GLY A 380 -7.64 -3.53 40.33
N GLY A 381 -8.88 -3.03 40.33
CA GLY A 381 -9.27 -1.83 39.57
C GLY A 381 -8.59 -0.56 40.05
N ILE A 382 -8.45 -0.38 41.37
CA ILE A 382 -7.64 0.71 41.96
C ILE A 382 -6.18 0.55 41.56
N GLY A 383 -5.62 -0.67 41.64
CA GLY A 383 -4.24 -0.94 41.22
C GLY A 383 -3.99 -0.52 39.77
N LEU A 384 -4.90 -0.87 38.85
CA LEU A 384 -4.83 -0.46 37.44
C LEU A 384 -4.96 1.06 37.26
N PHE A 385 -5.89 1.69 37.99
CA PHE A 385 -6.07 3.13 37.96
C PHE A 385 -4.80 3.88 38.42
N LEU A 386 -4.23 3.47 39.56
CA LEU A 386 -3.00 4.03 40.09
C LEU A 386 -1.83 3.82 39.14
N TYR A 387 -1.70 2.62 38.57
CA TYR A 387 -0.68 2.32 37.56
C TYR A 387 -0.74 3.27 36.37
N GLN A 388 -1.93 3.57 35.84
CA GLN A 388 -2.06 4.47 34.69
C GLN A 388 -1.77 5.94 35.03
N ILE A 389 -2.09 6.38 36.25
CA ILE A 389 -1.73 7.73 36.72
C ILE A 389 -0.21 7.86 36.84
N LEU A 390 0.47 6.85 37.40
CA LEU A 390 1.92 6.83 37.53
C LEU A 390 2.62 6.82 36.16
N ARG A 391 2.03 6.15 35.17
CA ARG A 391 2.57 6.08 33.81
C ARG A 391 2.45 7.42 33.07
N CYS A 392 1.37 8.16 33.27
CA CYS A 392 1.14 9.43 32.59
C CYS A 392 0.17 10.31 33.38
N SER A 393 0.60 11.53 33.70
CA SER A 393 -0.15 12.50 34.51
C SER A 393 -1.52 12.90 33.93
N HIS A 394 -1.72 12.72 32.62
CA HIS A 394 -2.96 13.08 31.92
C HIS A 394 -3.82 11.85 31.52
N CYS A 395 -3.50 10.66 32.02
CA CYS A 395 -4.19 9.40 31.69
C CYS A 395 -5.25 8.95 32.72
N TRP A 396 -5.70 9.84 33.59
CA TRP A 396 -6.70 9.55 34.62
C TRP A 396 -8.01 8.99 34.07
N ILE A 397 -8.55 9.56 32.98
CA ILE A 397 -9.80 9.07 32.34
C ILE A 397 -9.61 7.64 31.82
N THR A 398 -8.51 7.37 31.12
CA THR A 398 -8.21 6.01 30.62
C THR A 398 -8.03 5.03 31.77
N GLY A 399 -7.38 5.43 32.86
CA GLY A 399 -7.25 4.61 34.06
C GLY A 399 -8.61 4.28 34.69
N MET A 400 -9.53 5.25 34.78
CA MET A 400 -10.88 5.04 35.30
C MET A 400 -11.64 4.02 34.45
N VAL A 401 -11.62 4.16 33.12
CA VAL A 401 -12.31 3.24 32.21
C VAL A 401 -11.78 1.81 32.36
N ILE A 402 -10.46 1.63 32.41
CA ILE A 402 -9.84 0.30 32.58
C ILE A 402 -10.18 -0.30 33.95
N GLY A 403 -10.06 0.49 35.01
CA GLY A 403 -10.38 0.04 36.37
C GLY A 403 -11.84 -0.37 36.53
N ILE A 404 -12.78 0.45 36.03
CA ILE A 404 -14.22 0.14 36.03
C ILE A 404 -14.49 -1.11 35.19
N SER A 405 -13.86 -1.24 34.02
CA SER A 405 -14.02 -2.41 33.15
C SER A 405 -13.57 -3.70 33.84
N PHE A 406 -12.48 -3.66 34.60
CA PHE A 406 -11.99 -4.81 35.35
C PHE A 406 -12.94 -5.21 36.49
N VAL A 407 -13.48 -4.23 37.23
CA VAL A 407 -14.49 -4.46 38.28
C VAL A 407 -15.75 -5.08 37.69
N LEU A 408 -16.27 -4.51 36.59
CA LEU A 408 -17.45 -5.02 35.89
C LEU A 408 -17.21 -6.44 35.37
N PHE A 409 -16.02 -6.73 34.86
CA PHE A 409 -15.66 -8.07 34.40
C PHE A 409 -15.73 -9.10 35.53
N LEU A 410 -15.10 -8.85 36.68
CA LEU A 410 -15.17 -9.79 37.83
C LEU A 410 -16.59 -9.92 38.38
N TRP A 411 -17.39 -8.85 38.31
CA TRP A 411 -18.80 -8.89 38.70
C TRP A 411 -19.63 -9.76 37.75
N ILE A 412 -19.45 -9.64 36.44
CA ILE A 412 -20.08 -10.50 35.44
C ILE A 412 -19.66 -11.96 35.65
N LEU A 413 -18.37 -12.23 35.91
CA LEU A 413 -17.88 -13.57 36.22
C LEU A 413 -18.56 -14.19 37.44
N TYR A 414 -18.75 -13.42 38.51
CA TYR A 414 -19.46 -13.88 39.70
C TYR A 414 -20.87 -14.38 39.36
N PHE A 415 -21.63 -13.59 38.57
CA PHE A 415 -22.99 -13.94 38.19
C PHE A 415 -23.06 -15.14 37.25
N LEU A 416 -22.16 -15.23 36.27
CA LEU A 416 -22.05 -16.37 35.35
C LEU A 416 -21.71 -17.70 36.08
N ARG A 417 -21.10 -17.62 37.26
CA ARG A 417 -20.70 -18.78 38.05
C ARG A 417 -21.78 -19.26 39.02
N ASN A 418 -22.38 -18.34 39.78
CA ASN A 418 -23.21 -18.69 40.94
C ASN A 418 -24.71 -18.79 40.63
N LYS A 419 -25.13 -18.31 39.45
CA LYS A 419 -26.52 -18.43 38.98
C LYS A 419 -26.53 -19.03 37.59
N ARG A 420 -27.61 -19.73 37.23
CA ARG A 420 -27.90 -19.98 35.82
C ARG A 420 -28.20 -18.62 35.20
N PRO A 421 -27.34 -18.10 34.29
CA PRO A 421 -27.54 -16.76 33.78
C PRO A 421 -28.84 -16.72 32.99
N THR A 422 -29.73 -15.82 33.38
CA THR A 422 -30.97 -15.59 32.62
C THR A 422 -30.62 -14.94 31.29
N PHE A 423 -31.45 -15.18 30.27
CA PHE A 423 -31.24 -14.60 28.94
C PHE A 423 -31.09 -13.07 28.97
N PRO A 424 -31.91 -12.30 29.72
CA PRO A 424 -31.71 -10.85 29.86
C PRO A 424 -30.37 -10.46 30.47
N PHE A 425 -29.86 -11.22 31.45
CA PHE A 425 -28.56 -10.93 32.06
C PHE A 425 -27.39 -11.12 31.07
N LEU A 426 -27.46 -12.16 30.23
CA LEU A 426 -26.46 -12.38 29.18
C LEU A 426 -26.45 -11.24 28.15
N ILE A 427 -27.64 -10.84 27.69
CA ILE A 427 -27.76 -9.71 26.75
C ILE A 427 -27.23 -8.42 27.38
N LEU A 428 -27.61 -8.13 28.63
CA LEU A 428 -27.12 -6.94 29.34
C LEU A 428 -25.60 -6.96 29.48
N SER A 429 -25.01 -8.11 29.80
CA SER A 429 -23.56 -8.26 29.92
C SER A 429 -22.86 -8.03 28.58
N ILE A 430 -23.40 -8.60 27.49
CA ILE A 430 -22.89 -8.38 26.13
C ILE A 430 -23.01 -6.91 25.75
N GLY A 431 -24.13 -6.26 26.07
CA GLY A 431 -24.36 -4.83 25.88
C GLY A 431 -23.33 -3.98 26.60
N LEU A 432 -23.09 -4.23 27.89
CA LEU A 432 -22.08 -3.48 28.67
C LEU A 432 -20.66 -3.67 28.13
N VAL A 433 -20.27 -4.90 27.79
CA VAL A 433 -18.94 -5.18 27.20
C VAL A 433 -18.80 -4.49 25.84
N SER A 434 -19.83 -4.53 25.00
CA SER A 434 -19.84 -3.89 23.68
C SER A 434 -19.76 -2.37 23.80
N LEU A 435 -20.45 -1.78 24.79
CA LEU A 435 -20.39 -0.34 25.08
C LEU A 435 -18.99 0.09 25.49
N LEU A 436 -18.34 -0.68 26.37
CA LEU A 436 -16.96 -0.42 26.80
C LEU A 436 -16.00 -0.53 25.61
N LEU A 437 -16.08 -1.59 24.81
CA LEU A 437 -15.24 -1.76 23.63
C LEU A 437 -15.45 -0.63 22.61
N ALA A 438 -16.71 -0.26 22.33
CA ALA A 438 -17.02 0.86 21.44
C ALA A 438 -16.43 2.18 21.95
N SER A 439 -16.52 2.44 23.25
CA SER A 439 -15.94 3.67 23.84
C SER A 439 -14.42 3.75 23.67
N LEU A 440 -13.73 2.61 23.81
CA LEU A 440 -12.29 2.51 23.59
C LEU A 440 -11.94 2.64 22.10
N PHE A 441 -12.71 1.98 21.23
CA PHE A 441 -12.51 2.01 19.78
C PHE A 441 -12.66 3.43 19.26
N PHE A 442 -13.74 4.11 19.64
CA PHE A 442 -14.00 5.49 19.26
C PHE A 442 -12.89 6.43 19.75
N PHE A 443 -12.50 6.32 21.03
CA PHE A 443 -11.45 7.16 21.62
C PHE A 443 -10.09 6.99 20.93
N PHE A 444 -9.63 5.75 20.74
CA PHE A 444 -8.34 5.49 20.11
C PHE A 444 -8.37 5.77 18.60
N SER A 445 -9.50 5.55 17.93
CA SER A 445 -9.68 5.91 16.52
C SER A 445 -9.62 7.42 16.31
N GLU A 446 -10.24 8.24 17.19
CA GLU A 446 -10.09 9.69 17.12
C GLU A 446 -8.63 10.13 17.33
N LYS A 447 -7.92 9.52 18.30
CA LYS A 447 -6.50 9.80 18.54
C LYS A 447 -5.61 9.44 17.34
N LYS A 448 -5.86 8.28 16.72
CA LYS A 448 -5.15 7.84 15.51
C LYS A 448 -5.44 8.78 14.34
N ALA A 449 -6.71 9.16 14.15
CA ALA A 449 -7.11 10.10 13.11
C ALA A 449 -6.42 11.46 13.30
N ASP A 450 -6.35 11.97 14.53
CA ASP A 450 -5.64 13.20 14.85
C ASP A 450 -4.13 13.11 14.58
N ALA A 451 -3.49 11.99 14.95
CA ALA A 451 -2.07 11.76 14.66
C ALA A 451 -1.80 11.69 13.15
N THR A 452 -2.64 10.97 12.41
CA THR A 452 -2.55 10.85 10.95
C THR A 452 -2.73 12.21 10.27
N LYS A 453 -3.69 13.02 10.73
CA LYS A 453 -3.91 14.39 10.24
C LYS A 453 -2.72 15.31 10.50
N ARG A 454 -2.03 15.17 11.65
CA ARG A 454 -0.79 15.91 11.94
C ARG A 454 0.34 15.55 10.97
N LEU A 455 0.49 14.27 10.63
CA LEU A 455 1.47 13.86 9.61
C LEU A 455 1.08 14.39 8.23
N LEU A 456 -0.21 14.31 7.89
CA LEU A 456 -0.72 14.79 6.60
C LEU A 456 -0.53 16.30 6.44
N ILE A 457 -0.87 17.11 7.44
CA ILE A 457 -0.76 18.58 7.34
C ILE A 457 0.70 19.03 7.21
N VAL A 458 1.65 18.33 7.84
CA VAL A 458 3.09 18.57 7.67
C VAL A 458 3.55 18.19 6.27
N LYS A 459 3.10 17.06 5.72
CA LYS A 459 3.36 16.68 4.33
C LYS A 459 2.79 17.71 3.35
N LEU A 460 1.58 18.21 3.60
CA LEU A 460 0.95 19.28 2.81
C LEU A 460 1.72 20.61 2.91
N ALA A 461 2.33 20.89 4.07
CA ALA A 461 3.14 22.08 4.28
C ALA A 461 4.46 22.07 3.51
N ASN A 462 5.02 20.87 3.39
CA ASN A 462 6.33 20.62 2.80
C ASN A 462 6.21 20.03 1.39
N LYS A 463 5.07 20.20 0.70
CA LYS A 463 4.87 19.68 -0.67
C LYS A 463 6.11 20.01 -1.51
N ARG A 464 6.88 18.95 -1.72
CA ARG A 464 8.05 18.77 -2.56
C ARG A 464 7.68 17.58 -3.40
N ASP A 465 7.85 17.67 -4.70
CA ASP A 465 7.53 16.55 -5.57
C ASP A 465 8.68 15.54 -5.50
N PHE A 466 8.52 14.51 -4.67
CA PHE A 466 9.54 13.47 -4.48
C PHE A 466 9.90 12.77 -5.80
N ILE A 467 8.92 12.59 -6.69
CA ILE A 467 9.18 11.97 -7.99
C ILE A 467 10.03 12.91 -8.82
N ALA A 468 9.67 14.20 -8.91
CA ALA A 468 10.50 15.18 -9.60
C ALA A 468 11.92 15.25 -9.01
N GLU A 469 12.07 15.33 -7.69
CA GLU A 469 13.37 15.36 -7.00
C GLU A 469 14.22 14.11 -7.27
N SER A 470 13.60 12.94 -7.41
CA SER A 470 14.30 11.71 -7.78
C SER A 470 14.77 11.68 -9.24
N LEU A 471 14.11 12.41 -10.14
CA LEU A 471 14.41 12.46 -11.58
C LEU A 471 15.37 13.61 -11.96
N LEU A 472 15.44 14.68 -11.16
CA LEU A 472 16.34 15.81 -11.40
C LEU A 472 17.83 15.44 -11.51
N PRO A 473 18.40 14.52 -10.69
CA PRO A 473 19.81 14.12 -10.83
C PRO A 473 20.13 13.58 -12.23
N GLU A 474 19.29 12.67 -12.72
CA GLU A 474 19.43 12.06 -14.05
C GLU A 474 19.24 13.10 -15.16
N LEU A 475 18.24 13.97 -15.05
CA LEU A 475 18.02 15.08 -15.97
C LEU A 475 19.26 15.98 -16.10
N GLY A 476 19.85 16.38 -14.98
CA GLY A 476 21.05 17.22 -14.96
C GLY A 476 22.27 16.54 -15.59
N HIS A 477 22.46 15.25 -15.28
CA HIS A 477 23.56 14.47 -15.85
C HIS A 477 23.43 14.33 -17.38
N ASN A 478 22.23 14.03 -17.86
CA ASN A 478 21.95 13.87 -19.28
C ASN A 478 22.12 15.19 -20.05
N ILE A 479 21.74 16.33 -19.47
CA ILE A 479 21.95 17.66 -20.08
C ILE A 479 23.44 18.03 -20.10
N LEU A 480 24.18 17.80 -19.01
CA LEU A 480 25.61 18.13 -18.91
C LEU A 480 26.49 17.29 -19.85
N SER A 481 26.10 16.04 -20.11
CA SER A 481 26.82 15.13 -21.01
C SER A 481 26.45 15.29 -22.49
N ASP A 482 25.45 16.12 -22.83
CA ASP A 482 25.01 16.32 -24.21
C ASP A 482 25.95 17.24 -24.99
N THR A 483 26.71 16.64 -25.90
CA THR A 483 27.63 17.36 -26.80
C THR A 483 26.92 18.38 -27.70
N THR A 484 25.65 18.15 -28.02
CA THR A 484 24.82 19.06 -28.83
C THR A 484 24.48 20.32 -28.05
N VAL A 485 24.09 20.16 -26.78
CA VAL A 485 23.84 21.29 -25.87
C VAL A 485 25.14 22.09 -25.70
N SER A 486 26.27 21.42 -25.45
CA SER A 486 27.57 22.08 -25.37
C SER A 486 27.89 22.87 -26.66
N ASN A 487 27.68 22.30 -27.84
CA ASN A 487 27.92 23.01 -29.10
C ASN A 487 27.02 24.24 -29.26
N ILE A 488 25.73 24.13 -28.95
CA ILE A 488 24.76 25.23 -29.00
C ILE A 488 25.16 26.38 -28.07
N LEU A 489 25.59 26.07 -26.83
CA LEU A 489 25.94 27.07 -25.82
C LEU A 489 27.20 27.88 -26.14
N PHE A 490 28.12 27.33 -26.94
CA PHE A 490 29.39 27.98 -27.29
C PHE A 490 29.41 28.54 -28.73
N ASP A 491 28.31 28.42 -29.48
CA ASP A 491 28.17 28.99 -30.82
C ASP A 491 27.68 30.44 -30.72
N GLN A 492 28.47 31.38 -31.24
CA GLN A 492 28.16 32.82 -31.21
C GLN A 492 27.01 33.22 -32.15
N SER A 493 26.59 32.32 -33.05
CA SER A 493 25.55 32.58 -34.06
C SER A 493 24.16 32.06 -33.69
N VAL A 494 24.03 31.38 -32.55
CA VAL A 494 22.80 30.66 -32.18
C VAL A 494 21.98 31.49 -31.18
N SER A 495 20.70 31.72 -31.50
CA SER A 495 19.77 32.45 -30.64
C SER A 495 19.35 31.60 -29.43
N PHE A 496 19.03 32.28 -28.32
CA PHE A 496 18.47 31.68 -27.10
C PHE A 496 17.26 30.76 -27.39
N ASP A 497 16.46 31.10 -28.39
CA ASP A 497 15.27 30.34 -28.79
C ASP A 497 15.60 28.90 -29.25
N LYS A 498 16.73 28.70 -29.96
CA LYS A 498 17.16 27.38 -30.43
C LYS A 498 17.58 26.46 -29.29
N THR A 499 18.23 27.00 -28.26
CA THR A 499 18.60 26.26 -27.04
C THR A 499 17.35 25.80 -26.30
N ASN A 500 16.38 26.68 -26.14
CA ASN A 500 15.13 26.36 -25.46
C ASN A 500 14.30 25.32 -26.22
N GLU A 501 14.20 25.45 -27.55
CA GLU A 501 13.50 24.50 -28.41
C GLU A 501 14.12 23.09 -28.33
N TYR A 502 15.44 22.99 -28.43
CA TYR A 502 16.15 21.70 -28.34
C TYR A 502 15.95 21.03 -26.98
N LEU A 503 16.16 21.77 -25.88
CA LEU A 503 15.99 21.24 -24.53
C LEU A 503 14.55 20.80 -24.26
N THR A 504 13.58 21.60 -24.71
CA THR A 504 12.16 21.26 -24.58
C THR A 504 11.82 19.99 -25.34
N LYS A 505 12.28 19.86 -26.58
CA LYS A 505 11.99 18.70 -27.43
C LYS A 505 12.70 17.44 -26.95
N LYS A 506 13.88 17.52 -26.35
CA LYS A 506 14.65 16.32 -25.95
C LYS A 506 14.42 15.91 -24.50
N TYR A 507 14.39 16.86 -23.56
CA TYR A 507 14.45 16.58 -22.13
C TYR A 507 13.15 16.87 -21.39
N PHE A 508 12.35 17.85 -21.85
CA PHE A 508 11.11 18.26 -21.16
C PHE A 508 9.86 17.61 -21.75
N GLN A 509 9.91 16.29 -21.96
CA GLN A 509 8.78 15.47 -22.40
C GLN A 509 8.31 14.50 -21.29
N GLY A 510 7.14 13.89 -21.49
CA GLY A 510 6.62 12.87 -20.58
C GLY A 510 6.27 13.44 -19.20
N PHE A 511 7.02 13.07 -18.17
CA PHE A 511 6.72 13.41 -16.76
C PHE A 511 6.81 14.92 -16.56
N TRP A 512 7.78 15.53 -17.22
CA TRP A 512 8.09 16.95 -17.18
C TRP A 512 7.00 17.82 -17.81
N ASN A 513 6.03 17.26 -18.56
CA ASN A 513 4.88 18.03 -19.06
C ASN A 513 4.04 18.68 -17.94
N ASN A 514 4.16 18.19 -16.70
CA ASN A 514 3.51 18.77 -15.52
C ASN A 514 4.24 20.00 -14.97
N PHE A 515 5.33 20.43 -15.59
CA PHE A 515 6.17 21.55 -15.18
C PHE A 515 6.28 22.57 -16.31
N ASP A 516 6.44 23.83 -15.94
CA ASP A 516 6.88 24.91 -16.83
C ASP A 516 8.39 25.05 -16.67
N PHE A 517 9.09 25.26 -17.78
CA PHE A 517 10.54 25.39 -17.82
C PHE A 517 10.92 26.74 -18.40
N GLN A 518 11.88 27.38 -17.75
CA GLN A 518 12.55 28.56 -18.27
C GLN A 518 14.06 28.33 -18.26
N VAL A 519 14.67 28.52 -19.43
CA VAL A 519 16.10 28.33 -19.64
C VAL A 519 16.75 29.69 -19.78
N THR A 520 17.76 29.97 -18.97
CA THR A 520 18.59 31.17 -19.08
C THR A 520 20.06 30.78 -19.23
N VAL A 521 20.70 31.22 -20.31
CA VAL A 521 22.11 30.94 -20.60
C VAL A 521 22.93 32.19 -20.33
N CYS A 522 24.01 32.05 -19.56
CA CYS A 522 24.85 33.19 -19.22
C CYS A 522 26.34 32.86 -19.20
N ASN A 523 27.13 33.84 -19.63
CA ASN A 523 28.55 33.97 -19.38
C ASN A 523 28.80 34.79 -18.10
N PRO A 524 30.02 34.76 -17.53
CA PRO A 524 30.36 35.55 -16.34
C PRO A 524 30.15 37.06 -16.48
N TYR A 525 30.18 37.57 -17.72
CA TYR A 525 30.07 39.00 -18.04
C TYR A 525 28.66 39.43 -18.48
N ASP A 526 27.72 38.50 -18.63
CA ASP A 526 26.37 38.82 -19.10
C ASP A 526 25.53 39.47 -17.99
N SER A 527 24.67 40.39 -18.39
CA SER A 527 23.72 41.07 -17.51
C SER A 527 22.29 40.78 -17.93
N LEU A 528 21.39 40.66 -16.94
CA LEU A 528 19.96 40.47 -17.13
C LEU A 528 19.22 41.79 -16.87
N ASN A 529 18.17 42.04 -17.65
CA ASN A 529 17.21 43.09 -17.37
C ASN A 529 16.02 42.49 -16.62
N VAL A 530 15.89 42.79 -15.33
CA VAL A 530 14.79 42.26 -14.50
C VAL A 530 13.56 43.14 -14.70
N LEU A 531 12.59 42.62 -15.45
CA LEU A 531 11.37 43.35 -15.89
C LEU A 531 10.57 43.96 -14.74
N GLU A 532 10.61 43.38 -13.53
CA GLU A 532 9.84 43.85 -12.38
C GLU A 532 10.40 45.15 -11.77
N ASN A 533 11.72 45.38 -11.86
CA ASN A 533 12.38 46.52 -11.21
C ASN A 533 13.16 47.44 -12.19
N SER A 534 13.26 47.08 -13.48
CA SER A 534 14.06 47.81 -14.48
C SER A 534 15.54 47.96 -14.10
N GLU A 535 16.07 47.04 -13.31
CA GLU A 535 17.48 47.01 -12.90
C GLU A 535 18.28 46.04 -13.78
N VAL A 536 19.46 46.49 -14.21
CA VAL A 536 20.45 45.66 -14.92
C VAL A 536 21.37 45.04 -13.89
N VAL A 537 21.28 43.72 -13.74
CA VAL A 537 22.07 42.95 -12.77
C VAL A 537 22.90 41.88 -13.47
N ASN A 538 24.10 41.61 -12.98
CA ASN A 538 24.91 40.51 -13.51
C ASN A 538 24.15 39.18 -13.36
N CYS A 539 24.11 38.39 -14.43
CA CYS A 539 23.31 37.17 -14.48
C CYS A 539 23.70 36.15 -13.40
N PHE A 540 25.00 35.92 -13.21
CA PHE A 540 25.48 34.97 -12.21
C PHE A 540 25.12 35.44 -10.80
N SER A 541 25.23 36.73 -10.54
CA SER A 541 24.85 37.33 -9.25
C SER A 541 23.36 37.17 -8.96
N PHE A 542 22.49 37.37 -9.96
CA PHE A 542 21.04 37.22 -9.82
C PHE A 542 20.64 35.82 -9.34
N PHE A 543 21.02 34.77 -10.09
CA PHE A 543 20.65 33.39 -9.74
C PHE A 543 21.39 32.88 -8.48
N ASN A 544 22.61 33.35 -8.23
CA ASN A 544 23.28 33.06 -6.96
C ASN A 544 22.55 33.67 -5.76
N ASN A 545 21.98 34.86 -5.93
CA ASN A 545 21.18 35.49 -4.88
C ASN A 545 19.86 34.73 -4.69
N LEU A 546 19.18 34.37 -5.79
CA LEU A 546 17.97 33.54 -5.77
C LEU A 546 18.21 32.22 -5.02
N ARG A 547 19.33 31.55 -5.31
CA ARG A 547 19.79 30.36 -4.60
C ARG A 547 20.05 30.61 -3.12
N LYS A 548 20.70 31.73 -2.75
CA LYS A 548 21.04 32.04 -1.36
C LYS A 548 19.82 32.39 -0.50
N ILE A 549 18.84 33.09 -1.06
CA ILE A 549 17.66 33.55 -0.31
C ILE A 549 16.61 32.44 -0.21
N ASN A 550 16.37 31.70 -1.30
CA ASN A 550 15.24 30.77 -1.39
C ASN A 550 15.64 29.29 -1.59
N GLY A 551 16.92 29.00 -1.83
CA GLY A 551 17.38 27.70 -2.30
C GLY A 551 17.79 26.73 -1.19
N ILE A 552 17.25 25.51 -1.26
CA ILE A 552 17.70 24.35 -0.48
C ILE A 552 18.29 23.33 -1.44
N GLN A 553 19.57 23.02 -1.31
CA GLN A 553 20.26 22.11 -2.23
C GLN A 553 19.73 20.68 -2.11
N LEU A 554 19.53 20.02 -3.25
CA LEU A 554 19.26 18.59 -3.30
C LEU A 554 20.60 17.83 -3.27
N SER A 555 20.73 16.88 -2.34
CA SER A 555 21.98 16.16 -2.06
C SER A 555 22.62 15.63 -3.34
N ASP A 556 23.92 15.91 -3.51
CA ASP A 556 24.74 15.43 -4.63
C ASP A 556 24.24 15.83 -6.02
N THR A 557 23.53 16.96 -6.14
CA THR A 557 23.09 17.50 -7.43
C THR A 557 23.40 18.99 -7.60
N ASN A 558 23.26 19.44 -8.85
CA ASN A 558 23.29 20.85 -9.25
C ASN A 558 21.91 21.54 -9.17
N PHE A 559 20.96 20.95 -8.45
CA PHE A 559 19.59 21.46 -8.30
C PHE A 559 19.31 21.95 -6.88
N TYR A 560 18.48 22.98 -6.81
CA TYR A 560 18.03 23.61 -5.58
C TYR A 560 16.51 23.70 -5.59
N PHE A 561 15.85 23.25 -4.52
CA PHE A 561 14.44 23.55 -4.30
C PHE A 561 14.30 25.02 -3.90
N LEU A 562 13.43 25.77 -4.56
CA LEU A 562 13.14 27.17 -4.26
C LEU A 562 11.84 27.29 -3.45
N ASP A 563 11.92 27.72 -2.19
CA ASP A 563 10.72 28.06 -1.38
C ASP A 563 10.26 29.50 -1.70
N ASN A 564 9.91 29.74 -2.97
CA ASN A 564 9.55 31.06 -3.52
C ASN A 564 8.09 31.47 -3.27
N ASN A 565 7.32 30.69 -2.49
CA ASN A 565 6.01 31.05 -1.96
C ASN A 565 4.89 31.33 -2.99
N ASN A 566 5.09 30.95 -4.25
CA ASN A 566 4.10 31.08 -5.32
C ASN A 566 3.04 29.95 -5.30
N GLY A 567 3.10 29.03 -4.33
CA GLY A 567 2.20 27.88 -4.23
C GLY A 567 2.52 26.72 -5.18
N ARG A 568 3.61 26.83 -5.94
CA ARG A 568 4.14 25.82 -6.86
C ARG A 568 5.36 25.14 -6.22
N ASN A 569 5.69 23.93 -6.67
CA ASN A 569 6.98 23.31 -6.40
C ASN A 569 7.95 23.85 -7.44
N SER A 570 8.91 24.64 -6.98
CA SER A 570 9.82 25.40 -7.83
C SER A 570 11.25 24.88 -7.63
N TYR A 571 11.98 24.62 -8.70
CA TYR A 571 13.37 24.15 -8.65
C TYR A 571 14.26 25.01 -9.54
N LEU A 572 15.52 25.16 -9.12
CA LEU A 572 16.56 25.86 -9.86
C LEU A 572 17.73 24.91 -10.12
N GLY A 573 17.99 24.60 -11.37
CA GLY A 573 19.21 23.93 -11.83
C GLY A 573 20.28 24.94 -12.21
N ILE A 574 21.51 24.71 -11.76
CA ILE A 574 22.69 25.51 -12.15
C ILE A 574 23.71 24.59 -12.80
N LEU A 575 23.69 24.49 -14.13
CA LEU A 575 24.49 23.53 -14.88
C LEU A 575 25.71 24.22 -15.53
N PRO A 576 26.95 23.94 -15.09
CA PRO A 576 28.15 24.57 -15.65
C PRO A 576 28.71 23.80 -16.86
N PHE A 577 29.03 24.51 -17.93
CA PHE A 577 29.71 23.99 -19.12
C PHE A 577 31.06 24.66 -19.30
N TYR A 578 32.09 23.87 -19.60
CA TYR A 578 33.46 24.32 -19.79
C TYR A 578 33.97 23.94 -21.18
N ARG A 579 34.46 24.91 -21.95
CA ARG A 579 35.10 24.66 -23.26
C ARG A 579 36.19 25.68 -23.51
N ASN A 580 37.40 25.24 -23.85
CA ASN A 580 38.55 26.10 -24.20
C ASN A 580 38.80 27.23 -23.17
N GLY A 581 38.70 26.93 -21.88
CA GLY A 581 38.88 27.89 -20.79
C GLY A 581 37.72 28.88 -20.58
N LYS A 582 36.67 28.82 -21.39
CA LYS A 582 35.43 29.60 -21.21
C LYS A 582 34.40 28.82 -20.39
N LEU A 583 33.75 29.51 -19.47
CA LEU A 583 32.65 29.00 -18.64
C LEU A 583 31.32 29.60 -19.11
N VAL A 584 30.34 28.74 -19.36
CA VAL A 584 28.93 29.13 -19.55
C VAL A 584 28.11 28.40 -18.50
N ARG A 585 27.14 29.08 -17.87
CA ARG A 585 26.15 28.42 -17.00
C ARG A 585 24.78 28.45 -17.65
N LEU A 586 24.13 27.30 -17.62
CA LEU A 586 22.72 27.14 -17.94
C LEU A 586 21.93 27.12 -16.63
N PHE A 587 21.12 28.14 -16.43
CA PHE A 587 20.15 28.23 -15.34
C PHE A 587 18.82 27.68 -15.82
N LEU A 588 18.29 26.71 -15.08
CA LEU A 588 17.03 26.05 -15.41
C LEU A 588 16.04 26.26 -14.27
N GLU A 589 15.02 27.06 -14.53
CA GLU A 589 13.89 27.24 -13.61
C GLU A 589 12.79 26.24 -13.98
N ILE A 590 12.35 25.46 -13.00
CA ILE A 590 11.39 24.37 -13.16
C ILE A 590 10.26 24.57 -12.18
N ASP A 591 9.10 25.00 -12.65
CA ASP A 591 7.95 25.30 -11.81
C ASP A 591 6.80 24.33 -12.08
N SER A 592 6.35 23.58 -11.07
CA SER A 592 5.18 22.70 -11.24
C SER A 592 3.99 23.49 -11.72
N LYS A 593 3.32 23.07 -12.80
CA LYS A 593 2.08 23.71 -13.25
C LYS A 593 1.07 23.72 -12.11
N LEU A 594 0.36 24.83 -11.94
CA LEU A 594 -0.78 24.89 -11.03
C LEU A 594 -1.90 24.02 -11.63
N ILE A 595 -1.84 22.71 -11.38
CA ILE A 595 -2.93 21.81 -11.72
C ILE A 595 -4.05 22.15 -10.74
N SER A 596 -4.91 23.10 -11.13
CA SER A 596 -6.27 23.09 -10.60
C SER A 596 -6.86 21.77 -11.08
N VAL A 597 -6.92 20.77 -10.22
CA VAL A 597 -7.76 19.59 -10.46
C VAL A 597 -9.20 20.10 -10.37
N LYS A 598 -9.66 20.73 -11.45
CA LYS A 598 -11.08 20.99 -11.65
C LYS A 598 -11.72 19.61 -11.87
N LEU A 599 -12.86 19.38 -11.22
CA LEU A 599 -13.70 18.23 -11.54
C LEU A 599 -13.86 18.14 -13.07
N GLY A 600 -13.50 16.99 -13.65
CA GLY A 600 -13.62 16.73 -15.10
C GLY A 600 -12.36 16.21 -15.80
N TYR A 601 -11.18 16.23 -15.16
CA TYR A 601 -9.99 15.60 -15.78
C TYR A 601 -10.15 14.06 -15.82
N PRO A 602 -10.01 13.39 -16.98
CA PRO A 602 -10.27 11.96 -17.09
C PRO A 602 -9.30 11.14 -16.24
N GLU A 603 -9.83 10.20 -15.43
CA GLU A 603 -9.04 9.28 -14.61
C GLU A 603 -8.03 8.44 -15.41
N LEU A 604 -8.23 8.34 -16.74
CA LEU A 604 -7.37 7.64 -17.69
C LEU A 604 -5.97 8.25 -17.81
N LEU A 605 -5.81 9.56 -17.54
CA LEU A 605 -4.56 10.29 -17.78
C LEU A 605 -3.72 10.48 -16.51
N ILE A 606 -4.22 10.03 -15.35
CA ILE A 606 -3.58 10.22 -14.05
C ILE A 606 -2.97 8.90 -13.57
N ASN A 607 -1.72 8.94 -13.13
CA ASN A 607 -0.99 7.76 -12.67
C ASN A 607 -1.54 7.29 -11.31
N GLY A 608 -1.76 5.99 -11.13
CA GLY A 608 -2.48 5.47 -9.95
C GLY A 608 -1.83 5.78 -8.58
N LYS A 609 -0.54 6.12 -8.54
CA LYS A 609 0.21 6.39 -7.31
C LYS A 609 -0.03 7.78 -6.70
N THR A 610 -0.47 8.77 -7.48
CA THR A 610 -0.81 10.11 -6.95
C THR A 610 -2.19 10.16 -6.30
N LYS A 611 -3.01 9.11 -6.47
CA LYS A 611 -4.37 9.02 -5.90
C LYS A 611 -4.42 8.98 -4.37
N ASP A 612 -3.34 8.57 -3.68
CA ASP A 612 -3.41 8.21 -2.26
C ASP A 612 -3.67 9.39 -1.29
N ILE A 613 -3.43 10.62 -1.75
CA ILE A 613 -3.73 11.86 -1.01
C ILE A 613 -5.04 12.49 -1.51
N GLU A 614 -5.34 12.37 -2.80
CA GLU A 614 -6.42 13.09 -3.47
C GLU A 614 -7.75 12.32 -3.51
N SER A 615 -7.74 10.98 -3.41
CA SER A 615 -8.97 10.17 -3.43
C SER A 615 -9.71 10.12 -2.08
N ARG A 616 -9.20 10.81 -1.06
CA ARG A 616 -9.92 10.99 0.20
C ARG A 616 -10.77 12.24 0.09
N ASN A 617 -12.01 12.09 -0.36
CA ASN A 617 -13.10 13.09 -0.25
C ASN A 617 -13.41 13.52 1.20
N GLU A 618 -12.50 13.28 2.15
CA GLU A 618 -12.71 13.39 3.59
C GLU A 618 -12.03 14.62 4.21
N PHE A 619 -11.17 15.32 3.46
CA PHE A 619 -10.38 16.43 3.99
C PHE A 619 -10.34 17.65 3.05
N PHE A 620 -10.57 18.82 3.64
CA PHE A 620 -10.39 20.11 3.00
C PHE A 620 -9.13 20.76 3.57
N TYR A 621 -8.41 21.56 2.78
CA TYR A 621 -7.30 22.33 3.34
C TYR A 621 -7.19 23.74 2.77
N ALA A 622 -6.57 24.62 3.56
CA ALA A 622 -6.17 25.95 3.16
C ALA A 622 -4.74 26.25 3.61
N LYS A 623 -4.03 27.03 2.80
CA LYS A 623 -2.71 27.58 3.10
C LYS A 623 -2.79 29.10 3.12
N TYR A 624 -2.28 29.67 4.19
CA TYR A 624 -2.19 31.09 4.44
C TYR A 624 -0.74 31.52 4.50
N LYS A 625 -0.44 32.68 3.92
CA LYS A 625 0.86 33.33 4.05
C LYS A 625 0.68 34.81 4.33
N ASN A 626 1.46 35.33 5.28
CA ASN A 626 1.36 36.73 5.73
C ASN A 626 -0.07 37.14 6.15
N GLY A 627 -0.84 36.18 6.66
CA GLY A 627 -2.22 36.39 7.08
C GLY A 627 -3.27 36.15 6.00
N ASN A 628 -2.88 36.07 4.71
CA ASN A 628 -3.81 35.97 3.57
C ASN A 628 -3.89 34.55 3.02
N LEU A 629 -5.08 34.15 2.56
CA LEU A 629 -5.31 32.87 1.89
C LEU A 629 -4.62 32.85 0.52
N ILE A 630 -3.71 31.90 0.31
CA ILE A 630 -2.96 31.76 -0.95
C ILE A 630 -3.32 30.49 -1.73
N ALA A 631 -3.85 29.46 -1.06
CA ALA A 631 -4.29 28.23 -1.71
C ALA A 631 -5.36 27.53 -0.86
N GLN A 632 -6.30 26.86 -1.52
CA GLN A 632 -7.30 26.01 -0.88
C GLN A 632 -7.64 24.80 -1.75
N LEU A 633 -8.12 23.71 -1.11
CA LEU A 633 -8.61 22.51 -1.78
C LEU A 633 -9.91 22.02 -1.12
N GLY A 634 -10.90 21.75 -1.97
CA GLY A 634 -12.22 21.20 -1.64
C GLY A 634 -13.26 22.25 -1.23
N ASP A 635 -14.40 21.79 -0.71
CA ASP A 635 -15.65 22.59 -0.68
C ASP A 635 -15.85 23.45 0.59
N PHE A 636 -14.92 23.38 1.54
CA PHE A 636 -15.01 24.21 2.74
C PHE A 636 -14.62 25.66 2.42
N ALA A 637 -15.53 26.60 2.66
CA ALA A 637 -15.28 28.03 2.48
C ALA A 637 -14.36 28.58 3.58
N TYR A 638 -13.07 28.71 3.25
CA TYR A 638 -12.08 29.28 4.16
C TYR A 638 -12.13 30.81 4.17
N PRO A 639 -11.98 31.47 5.34
CA PRO A 639 -11.89 32.92 5.39
C PRO A 639 -10.64 33.41 4.64
N THR A 640 -10.70 34.60 4.05
CA THR A 640 -9.57 35.21 3.33
C THR A 640 -8.40 35.55 4.25
N ILE A 641 -8.67 35.74 5.55
CA ILE A 641 -7.68 36.10 6.57
C ILE A 641 -7.63 35.05 7.68
N ASP A 642 -6.43 34.65 8.12
CA ASP A 642 -6.20 33.59 9.11
C ASP A 642 -6.26 34.02 10.59
N ARG A 643 -6.73 35.24 10.89
CA ARG A 643 -6.65 35.86 12.24
C ARG A 643 -7.17 34.93 13.35
N ASN A 644 -8.32 34.29 13.13
CA ASN A 644 -8.91 33.35 14.08
C ASN A 644 -8.05 32.09 14.27
N TYR A 645 -7.43 31.59 13.21
CA TYR A 645 -6.54 30.44 13.26
C TYR A 645 -5.23 30.74 13.96
N ARG A 646 -4.62 31.92 13.72
CA ARG A 646 -3.44 32.39 14.46
C ARG A 646 -3.72 32.60 15.94
N LYS A 647 -4.89 33.16 16.27
CA LYS A 647 -5.34 33.30 17.66
C LYS A 647 -5.45 31.95 18.35
N ALA A 648 -6.00 30.94 17.67
CA ALA A 648 -6.12 29.59 18.19
C ALA A 648 -4.76 28.85 18.33
N LEU A 649 -3.77 29.18 17.49
CA LEU A 649 -2.39 28.66 17.59
C LEU A 649 -1.67 29.18 18.84
N GLY A 650 -1.77 30.48 19.13
CA GLY A 650 -1.00 31.11 20.19
C GLY A 650 0.51 30.90 20.00
N LYS A 651 1.18 30.34 21.01
CA LYS A 651 2.61 29.95 20.94
C LYS A 651 2.86 28.53 20.43
N ASN A 652 1.81 27.73 20.23
CA ASN A 652 1.94 26.32 19.85
C ASN A 652 2.17 26.18 18.34
N GLN A 653 2.87 25.11 17.94
CA GLN A 653 3.07 24.78 16.52
C GLN A 653 1.82 24.14 15.88
N PHE A 654 1.05 23.41 16.69
CA PHE A 654 -0.23 22.80 16.30
C PHE A 654 -1.34 23.26 17.23
N SER A 655 -2.54 23.45 16.68
CA SER A 655 -3.75 23.69 17.46
C SER A 655 -4.96 23.06 16.80
N PHE A 656 -5.97 22.74 17.61
CA PHE A 656 -7.26 22.26 17.13
C PHE A 656 -8.33 23.30 17.44
N LEU A 657 -9.10 23.68 16.43
CA LEU A 657 -10.30 24.50 16.56
C LEU A 657 -11.52 23.65 16.20
N LYS A 658 -12.47 23.50 17.13
CA LYS A 658 -13.72 22.78 16.89
C LYS A 658 -14.83 23.78 16.61
N THR A 659 -15.53 23.59 15.49
CA THR A 659 -16.81 24.25 15.17
C THR A 659 -17.93 23.21 15.26
N ASP A 660 -19.20 23.61 15.06
CA ASP A 660 -20.34 22.71 15.25
C ASP A 660 -20.29 21.46 14.37
N LYS A 661 -19.92 21.63 13.09
CA LYS A 661 -19.86 20.53 12.09
C LYS A 661 -18.44 20.07 11.77
N TYR A 662 -17.42 20.87 12.05
CA TYR A 662 -16.06 20.63 11.59
C TYR A 662 -15.01 20.69 12.70
N LYS A 663 -13.91 19.97 12.48
CA LYS A 663 -12.69 20.04 13.28
C LYS A 663 -11.58 20.56 12.37
N HIS A 664 -10.99 21.68 12.76
CA HIS A 664 -9.86 22.29 12.07
C HIS A 664 -8.57 21.96 12.82
N LEU A 665 -7.64 21.29 12.15
CA LEU A 665 -6.25 21.16 12.58
C LEU A 665 -5.45 22.29 11.96
N ILE A 666 -4.83 23.11 12.80
CA ILE A 666 -4.06 24.27 12.39
C ILE A 666 -2.59 23.96 12.64
N TYR A 667 -1.75 24.18 11.64
CA TYR A 667 -0.30 23.99 11.69
C TYR A 667 0.42 25.27 11.29
N LYS A 668 1.31 25.73 12.17
CA LYS A 668 2.22 26.85 11.88
C LYS A 668 3.55 26.30 11.36
N LYS A 669 3.79 26.43 10.06
CA LYS A 669 5.08 26.06 9.45
C LYS A 669 6.17 27.04 9.89
N ASP A 670 5.89 28.33 9.83
CA ASP A 670 6.81 29.43 10.19
C ASP A 670 6.03 30.68 10.68
N SER A 671 6.69 31.82 10.88
CA SER A 671 6.02 33.06 11.35
C SER A 671 4.98 33.60 10.35
N GLN A 672 5.15 33.32 9.07
CA GLN A 672 4.33 33.83 7.98
C GLN A 672 3.31 32.80 7.49
N THR A 673 3.61 31.51 7.57
CA THR A 673 2.85 30.43 6.92
C THR A 673 2.04 29.61 7.92
N VAL A 674 0.73 29.54 7.69
CA VAL A 674 -0.22 28.73 8.46
C VAL A 674 -1.02 27.85 7.52
N ILE A 675 -1.20 26.58 7.88
CA ILE A 675 -2.01 25.63 7.11
C ILE A 675 -3.13 25.14 8.00
N VAL A 676 -4.32 25.04 7.42
CA VAL A 676 -5.52 24.59 8.10
C VAL A 676 -6.08 23.40 7.35
N LEU A 677 -6.14 22.26 8.03
CA LEU A 677 -6.78 21.05 7.55
C LEU A 677 -8.13 20.91 8.24
N THR A 678 -9.21 20.86 7.47
CA THR A 678 -10.58 20.74 7.98
C THR A 678 -11.12 19.35 7.68
N SER A 679 -11.72 18.72 8.69
CA SER A 679 -12.46 17.47 8.54
C SER A 679 -13.85 17.59 9.19
N PRO A 680 -14.85 16.81 8.76
CA PRO A 680 -16.08 16.67 9.53
C PRO A 680 -15.76 16.19 10.96
N LYS A 681 -16.59 16.58 11.91
CA LYS A 681 -16.51 16.14 13.31
C LYS A 681 -17.24 14.80 13.44
N ASN A 682 -16.60 13.83 14.09
CA ASN A 682 -17.24 12.55 14.40
C ASN A 682 -18.50 12.77 15.24
N SER A 683 -19.60 12.17 14.80
CA SER A 683 -20.92 12.32 15.40
C SER A 683 -21.20 11.26 16.48
N PHE A 684 -22.13 11.56 17.39
CA PHE A 684 -22.66 10.56 18.33
C PHE A 684 -23.27 9.34 17.61
N TRP A 685 -23.79 9.55 16.39
CA TRP A 685 -24.31 8.48 15.55
C TRP A 685 -23.23 7.48 15.11
N GLU A 686 -22.02 7.95 14.82
CA GLU A 686 -20.90 7.05 14.48
C GLU A 686 -20.57 6.12 15.66
N PHE A 687 -20.52 6.67 16.88
CA PHE A 687 -20.34 5.85 18.09
C PHE A 687 -21.47 4.82 18.28
N LEU A 688 -22.73 5.21 18.05
CA LEU A 688 -23.86 4.30 18.17
C LEU A 688 -23.81 3.16 17.13
N MET A 689 -23.32 3.45 15.93
CA MET A 689 -23.09 2.43 14.90
C MET A 689 -22.00 1.45 15.33
N GLU A 690 -20.85 1.93 15.81
CA GLU A 690 -19.77 1.06 16.32
C GLU A 690 -20.26 0.13 17.43
N PHE A 691 -21.01 0.69 18.40
CA PHE A 691 -21.65 -0.08 19.46
C PHE A 691 -22.57 -1.16 18.91
N SER A 692 -23.42 -0.83 17.94
CA SER A 692 -24.39 -1.77 17.35
C SER A 692 -23.70 -2.96 16.67
N TYR A 693 -22.61 -2.72 15.93
CA TYR A 693 -21.83 -3.79 15.30
C TYR A 693 -21.14 -4.69 16.31
N LEU A 694 -20.49 -4.12 17.33
CA LEU A 694 -19.84 -4.90 18.38
C LEU A 694 -20.86 -5.71 19.20
N PHE A 695 -22.03 -5.13 19.45
CA PHE A 695 -23.14 -5.81 20.12
C PHE A 695 -23.66 -6.98 19.30
N LEU A 696 -23.96 -6.79 18.01
CA LEU A 696 -24.39 -7.87 17.11
C LEU A 696 -23.35 -8.99 17.02
N PHE A 697 -22.07 -8.63 16.85
CA PHE A 697 -20.97 -9.58 16.84
C PHE A 697 -20.91 -10.38 18.15
N GLY A 698 -21.01 -9.70 19.29
CA GLY A 698 -21.04 -10.32 20.61
C GLY A 698 -22.24 -11.26 20.80
N VAL A 699 -23.42 -10.92 20.27
CA VAL A 699 -24.62 -11.76 20.32
C VAL A 699 -24.45 -13.01 19.46
N ILE A 700 -23.97 -12.89 18.22
CA ILE A 700 -23.70 -14.03 17.32
C ILE A 700 -22.73 -15.00 17.99
N VAL A 701 -21.65 -14.48 18.55
CA VAL A 701 -20.67 -15.30 19.28
C VAL A 701 -21.31 -15.95 20.50
N GLY A 702 -22.07 -15.20 21.32
CA GLY A 702 -22.76 -15.74 22.48
C GLY A 702 -23.70 -16.90 22.12
N ILE A 703 -24.39 -16.81 20.98
CA ILE A 703 -25.24 -17.87 20.44
C ILE A 703 -24.42 -19.09 20.03
N THR A 704 -23.35 -18.92 19.25
CA THR A 704 -22.49 -20.04 18.80
C THR A 704 -21.87 -20.80 19.98
N VAL A 705 -21.38 -20.08 21.00
CA VAL A 705 -20.85 -20.70 22.22
C VAL A 705 -21.93 -21.49 22.94
N LYS A 706 -23.16 -20.97 23.06
CA LYS A 706 -24.28 -21.68 23.69
C LYS A 706 -24.71 -22.92 22.91
N ILE A 707 -24.67 -22.87 21.58
CA ILE A 707 -24.97 -24.02 20.71
C ILE A 707 -23.90 -25.10 20.87
N SER A 708 -22.61 -24.73 20.84
CA SER A 708 -21.48 -25.66 21.02
C SER A 708 -21.41 -26.29 22.42
N GLY A 709 -22.00 -25.65 23.43
CA GLY A 709 -22.05 -26.14 24.82
C GLY A 709 -23.16 -27.15 25.11
N LYS A 710 -24.05 -27.49 24.15
CA LYS A 710 -25.01 -28.59 24.31
C LYS A 710 -24.28 -29.93 24.18
N LYS A 711 -24.60 -30.87 25.09
CA LYS A 711 -24.01 -32.23 25.12
C LYS A 711 -24.04 -32.92 23.76
N ASP A 712 -25.10 -32.71 22.97
CA ASP A 712 -25.29 -33.32 21.65
C ASP A 712 -24.20 -32.93 20.63
N PHE A 713 -23.54 -31.76 20.77
CA PHE A 713 -22.46 -31.35 19.87
C PHE A 713 -21.11 -32.04 20.22
N ASN A 714 -20.92 -32.42 21.48
CA ASN A 714 -19.74 -33.20 21.90
C ASN A 714 -19.83 -34.68 21.48
N GLU A 715 -21.03 -35.21 21.27
CA GLU A 715 -21.25 -36.56 20.74
C GLU A 715 -20.92 -36.66 19.24
N TRP A 716 -20.91 -35.54 18.51
CA TRP A 716 -20.52 -35.50 17.09
C TRP A 716 -18.99 -35.58 16.87
N PHE A 717 -18.20 -35.32 17.91
CA PHE A 717 -16.73 -35.33 17.90
C PHE A 717 -16.11 -36.49 18.71
N GLN A 718 -16.92 -37.31 19.38
CA GLN A 718 -16.51 -38.61 19.93
C GLN A 718 -16.62 -39.67 18.84
#